data_AF-A0A6A4SYP4-F1
#
_entry.id   AF-A0A6A4SYP4-F1
#
_cell.length_a   1.000
_cell.length_b   1.000
_cell.length_c   1.000
_cell.angle_alpha   90.00
_cell.angle_beta   90.00
_cell.angle_gamma   90.00
#
_symmetry.space_group_name_H-M   'P 1'
#
loop_
_entity.id
_entity.type
_entity.pdbx_description
1 polymer ?
#
loop_
_entity_poly.entity_id
_entity_poly.type
_entity_poly.pdbx_seq_one_letter_code
_entity_poly.pdbx_strand_id
1 'polypeptide(L)'
;MGESGPCGPCTEIHYDHVGGRNAATLVNADSPDVVEIWNLVFMQEADLSLRRLPQVSVDTGMGLERLVSVLQGKRSNYDTDLFTPLLHAIHQRSKVAPYRGGTGVVDQRKVDMAYRVVADHVRTLSVCIADGVHPGMSGAELVLRRILRRAVRYCVEVLQAPRGALASLVPTVTHSLGDVYPELHTEAERIMDVINENEAQFLSSLQQGSRLIHRTLNREDIKHGVFPGDRTRVALDVLSLAELQRLVVPHTDDRLKYQYRLEQNRYGADTRTCTEFPACRATVLALYDGQALVSEVTEGQRCGVILDQTCFYSEQGGQSHDQGYFTRDGLQDVLYPVEDVVLVGGYVVHQVTAADRLKSGDQVHLHLDQGSLSVSQLQQVEQCVNDVISANQTVHSQELPLHTARSIRGLRTVDEVYPDPVRVVSVAVPLSELLDDNTDRRTSVELCCGTHLRRTGAIKDLVIVSERQMVKGISRIIAVTGREATLAVDTTPIPQWQRRELQGRLRALQRSSNTSVRKLETREAAGSAQALLEKNGRKEVFVDWVETDSLSVVMKTVNQLSAASPLSHVMLLAHQRHSGKVLCACQVPKDSTSLLASDWAMAVCHHIGGSAGGSAVVAKGTGSSSDITEALRWAEEFARRKIQQ
;
A
#
# COMPACT_ATOMS: atom_id res chain seq x y z
N MET A 1 2.45 -38.15 -12.85
CA MET A 1 1.99 -37.25 -13.93
C MET A 1 1.39 -36.01 -13.29
N GLY A 2 1.66 -34.82 -13.83
CA GLY A 2 1.05 -33.58 -13.34
C GLY A 2 -0.45 -33.52 -13.65
N GLU A 3 -1.23 -32.82 -12.84
CA GLU A 3 -2.70 -32.74 -12.95
C GLU A 3 -3.20 -32.02 -14.22
N SER A 4 -2.33 -31.27 -14.89
CA SER A 4 -2.65 -30.51 -16.10
C SER A 4 -1.45 -30.46 -17.07
N GLY A 5 -1.71 -30.64 -18.37
CA GLY A 5 -0.71 -30.52 -19.43
C GLY A 5 -0.86 -31.60 -20.51
N PRO A 6 -0.12 -31.48 -21.63
CA PRO A 6 -0.03 -32.54 -22.62
C PRO A 6 0.59 -33.79 -21.97
N CYS A 7 0.02 -34.96 -22.26
CA CYS A 7 0.46 -36.24 -21.71
C CYS A 7 0.62 -37.28 -22.83
N GLY A 8 1.12 -38.45 -22.46
CA GLY A 8 1.25 -39.57 -23.37
C GLY A 8 2.12 -40.69 -22.80
N PRO A 9 2.33 -41.77 -23.57
CA PRO A 9 3.16 -42.88 -23.15
C PRO A 9 4.60 -42.41 -22.94
N CYS A 10 5.27 -42.99 -21.95
CA CYS A 10 6.67 -42.70 -21.66
C CYS A 10 7.54 -43.96 -21.71
N THR A 11 8.82 -43.73 -21.99
CA THR A 11 9.90 -44.71 -21.85
C THR A 11 10.92 -44.14 -20.87
N GLU A 12 11.16 -44.87 -19.78
CA GLU A 12 12.16 -44.51 -18.77
C GLU A 12 13.40 -45.41 -18.90
N ILE A 13 14.57 -44.80 -18.98
CA ILE A 13 15.87 -45.48 -19.06
C ILE A 13 16.49 -45.52 -17.68
N HIS A 14 16.73 -46.73 -17.19
CA HIS A 14 17.33 -47.00 -15.89
C HIS A 14 18.73 -47.61 -16.06
N TYR A 15 19.63 -47.24 -15.15
CA TYR A 15 20.98 -47.77 -15.05
C TYR A 15 21.15 -48.57 -13.76
N ASP A 16 21.68 -49.80 -13.86
CA ASP A 16 22.02 -50.65 -12.71
C ASP A 16 23.51 -50.50 -12.39
N HIS A 17 23.81 -49.94 -11.21
CA HIS A 17 25.16 -49.75 -10.70
C HIS A 17 25.92 -51.06 -10.45
N VAL A 18 25.22 -52.20 -10.34
CA VAL A 18 25.85 -53.52 -10.16
C VAL A 18 26.20 -54.16 -11.50
N GLY A 19 25.33 -54.02 -12.49
CA GLY A 19 25.51 -54.56 -13.84
C GLY A 19 25.45 -56.10 -13.91
N GLY A 20 25.43 -56.65 -15.13
CA GLY A 20 25.52 -58.09 -15.37
C GLY A 20 24.32 -58.94 -14.91
N ARG A 21 23.20 -58.29 -14.57
CA ARG A 21 21.95 -58.94 -14.12
C ARG A 21 20.72 -58.31 -14.77
N ASN A 22 19.60 -59.02 -14.74
CA ASN A 22 18.29 -58.43 -15.06
C ASN A 22 17.76 -57.71 -13.80
N ALA A 23 17.71 -56.39 -13.85
CA ALA A 23 17.26 -55.54 -12.75
C ALA A 23 15.83 -55.00 -12.93
N ALA A 24 15.04 -55.53 -13.88
CA ALA A 24 13.70 -55.02 -14.19
C ALA A 24 12.76 -54.97 -12.97
N THR A 25 12.86 -55.92 -12.04
CA THR A 25 12.05 -55.94 -10.82
C THR A 25 12.44 -54.87 -9.80
N LEU A 26 13.57 -54.19 -10.00
CA LEU A 26 14.08 -53.13 -9.12
C LEU A 26 13.70 -51.72 -9.61
N VAL A 27 13.20 -51.60 -10.84
CA VAL A 27 12.65 -50.34 -11.38
C VAL A 27 11.45 -49.95 -10.53
N ASN A 28 11.40 -48.69 -10.07
CA ASN A 28 10.37 -48.15 -9.17
C ASN A 28 10.25 -48.87 -7.81
N ALA A 29 11.26 -49.64 -7.39
CA ALA A 29 11.28 -50.35 -6.10
C ALA A 29 12.14 -49.64 -5.03
N ASP A 30 12.44 -48.35 -5.21
CA ASP A 30 13.29 -47.52 -4.33
C ASP A 30 14.68 -48.14 -4.02
N SER A 31 15.20 -48.98 -4.94
CA SER A 31 16.50 -49.62 -4.78
C SER A 31 17.64 -48.61 -5.04
N PRO A 32 18.65 -48.51 -4.17
CA PRO A 32 19.81 -47.64 -4.39
C PRO A 32 20.76 -48.17 -5.47
N ASP A 33 20.53 -49.39 -5.98
CA ASP A 33 21.34 -49.97 -7.05
C ASP A 33 20.89 -49.54 -8.44
N VAL A 34 19.64 -49.08 -8.60
CA VAL A 34 19.05 -48.74 -9.90
C VAL A 34 18.65 -47.28 -9.91
N VAL A 35 19.12 -46.52 -10.89
CA VAL A 35 18.84 -45.09 -11.02
C VAL A 35 18.23 -44.79 -12.39
N GLU A 36 17.12 -44.09 -12.41
CA GLU A 36 16.53 -43.53 -13.63
C GLU A 36 17.40 -42.37 -14.13
N ILE A 37 17.93 -42.47 -15.35
CA ILE A 37 18.82 -41.44 -15.93
C ILE A 37 18.13 -40.58 -16.99
N TRP A 38 17.08 -41.08 -17.63
CA TRP A 38 16.44 -40.42 -18.76
C TRP A 38 14.98 -40.84 -18.90
N ASN A 39 14.07 -39.87 -19.04
CA ASN A 39 12.68 -40.07 -19.36
C ASN A 39 12.35 -39.49 -20.75
N LEU A 40 11.61 -40.26 -21.56
CA LEU A 40 11.14 -39.90 -22.90
C LEU A 40 9.61 -39.99 -22.94
N VAL A 41 8.91 -38.86 -22.93
CA VAL A 41 7.45 -38.77 -22.97
C VAL A 41 6.99 -38.36 -24.37
N PHE A 42 6.17 -39.20 -25.00
CA PHE A 42 5.59 -38.92 -26.31
C PHE A 42 4.27 -38.19 -26.13
N MET A 43 4.31 -36.86 -26.01
CA MET A 43 3.13 -36.03 -25.84
C MET A 43 2.22 -36.16 -27.08
N GLN A 44 1.10 -36.86 -26.91
CA GLN A 44 0.13 -37.12 -27.98
C GLN A 44 -1.32 -36.93 -27.54
N GLU A 45 -1.54 -36.71 -26.25
CA GLU A 45 -2.85 -36.62 -25.62
C GLU A 45 -2.97 -35.29 -24.86
N ALA A 46 -4.12 -34.63 -25.02
CA ALA A 46 -4.50 -33.49 -24.22
C ALA A 46 -5.10 -34.01 -22.92
N ASP A 47 -4.52 -33.61 -21.79
CA ASP A 47 -5.06 -33.77 -20.45
C ASP A 47 -5.51 -35.21 -20.09
N LEU A 48 -6.41 -35.36 -19.11
CA LEU A 48 -6.94 -36.65 -18.67
C LEU A 48 -8.03 -37.21 -19.62
N SER A 49 -8.49 -36.43 -20.60
CA SER A 49 -9.47 -36.84 -21.61
C SER A 49 -8.86 -37.69 -22.73
N LEU A 50 -7.53 -37.84 -22.74
CA LEU A 50 -6.76 -38.62 -23.72
C LEU A 50 -7.11 -38.27 -25.17
N ARG A 51 -7.54 -37.02 -25.40
CA ARG A 51 -7.89 -36.56 -26.75
C ARG A 51 -6.62 -36.29 -27.51
N ARG A 52 -6.53 -36.79 -28.74
CA ARG A 52 -5.33 -36.65 -29.54
C ARG A 52 -4.98 -35.17 -29.77
N LEU A 53 -3.73 -34.80 -29.50
CA LEU A 53 -3.24 -33.45 -29.74
C LEU A 53 -3.22 -33.14 -31.25
N PRO A 54 -3.54 -31.90 -31.66
CA PRO A 54 -3.38 -31.45 -33.04
C PRO A 54 -1.93 -31.53 -33.52
N GLN A 55 -0.98 -31.36 -32.60
CA GLN A 55 0.45 -31.45 -32.84
C GLN A 55 1.10 -32.28 -31.74
N VAL A 56 1.85 -33.31 -32.14
CA VAL A 56 2.58 -34.19 -31.22
C VAL A 56 3.99 -33.64 -30.98
N SER A 57 4.53 -33.90 -29.78
CA SER A 57 5.90 -33.55 -29.42
C SER A 57 6.55 -34.67 -28.61
N VAL A 58 7.87 -34.67 -28.57
CA VAL A 58 8.64 -35.52 -27.66
C VAL A 58 9.19 -34.62 -26.57
N ASP A 59 8.77 -34.88 -25.34
CA ASP A 59 9.32 -34.27 -24.14
C ASP A 59 10.34 -35.22 -23.53
N THR A 60 11.53 -34.71 -23.28
CA THR A 60 12.66 -35.54 -22.90
C THR A 60 13.40 -34.87 -21.75
N GLY A 61 13.52 -35.60 -20.64
CA GLY A 61 14.25 -35.14 -19.45
C GLY A 61 15.37 -36.09 -19.12
N MET A 62 16.62 -35.66 -19.29
CA MET A 62 17.80 -36.40 -18.85
C MET A 62 18.40 -35.70 -17.62
N GLY A 63 18.56 -36.43 -16.52
CA GLY A 63 19.09 -35.86 -15.28
C GLY A 63 20.61 -35.74 -15.33
N LEU A 64 21.14 -34.53 -15.55
CA LEU A 64 22.58 -34.27 -15.61
C LEU A 64 23.32 -34.80 -14.38
N GLU A 65 22.84 -34.48 -13.17
CA GLU A 65 23.45 -34.90 -11.91
C GLU A 65 23.53 -36.43 -11.78
N ARG A 66 22.49 -37.14 -12.23
CA ARG A 66 22.42 -38.61 -12.21
C ARG A 66 23.32 -39.24 -13.28
N LEU A 67 23.40 -38.62 -14.46
CA LEU A 67 24.31 -39.07 -15.51
C LEU A 67 25.77 -38.92 -15.07
N VAL A 68 26.12 -37.79 -14.45
CA VAL A 68 27.48 -37.56 -13.93
C VAL A 68 27.82 -38.55 -12.82
N SER A 69 26.89 -38.88 -11.92
CA SER A 69 27.16 -39.89 -10.89
C SER A 69 27.45 -41.27 -11.49
N VAL A 70 26.71 -41.67 -12.54
CA VAL A 70 26.96 -42.91 -13.27
C VAL A 70 28.33 -42.89 -13.95
N LEU A 71 28.66 -41.83 -14.68
CA LEU A 71 29.94 -41.69 -15.40
C LEU A 71 31.16 -41.70 -14.46
N GLN A 72 31.00 -41.17 -13.24
CA GLN A 72 32.05 -41.13 -12.23
C GLN A 72 32.07 -42.36 -11.31
N GLY A 73 31.19 -43.35 -11.54
CA GLY A 73 31.07 -44.54 -10.70
C GLY A 73 30.65 -44.22 -9.26
N LYS A 74 29.89 -43.14 -9.05
CA LYS A 74 29.38 -42.72 -7.75
C LYS A 74 27.95 -43.22 -7.55
N ARG A 75 27.61 -43.57 -6.30
CA ARG A 75 26.26 -44.01 -5.91
C ARG A 75 25.33 -42.85 -5.47
N SER A 76 25.87 -41.64 -5.36
CA SER A 76 25.14 -40.45 -4.93
C SER A 76 25.56 -39.26 -5.79
N ASN A 77 24.57 -38.46 -6.20
CA ASN A 77 24.79 -37.23 -6.97
C ASN A 77 25.74 -36.27 -6.23
N TYR A 78 25.69 -36.26 -4.91
CA TYR A 78 26.47 -35.36 -4.07
C TYR A 78 27.95 -35.76 -3.95
N ASP A 79 28.30 -36.98 -4.36
CA ASP A 79 29.67 -37.50 -4.28
C ASP A 79 30.46 -37.21 -5.57
N THR A 80 29.87 -36.41 -6.47
CA THR A 80 30.44 -36.01 -7.76
C THR A 80 31.20 -34.68 -7.67
N ASP A 81 31.96 -34.37 -8.71
CA ASP A 81 32.59 -33.05 -8.89
C ASP A 81 31.60 -31.87 -8.96
N LEU A 82 30.33 -32.12 -9.28
CA LEU A 82 29.28 -31.08 -9.27
C LEU A 82 28.97 -30.52 -7.88
N PHE A 83 29.24 -31.30 -6.81
CA PHE A 83 28.90 -30.91 -5.44
C PHE A 83 30.11 -30.87 -4.50
N THR A 84 31.17 -31.64 -4.76
CA THR A 84 32.33 -31.71 -3.87
C THR A 84 33.00 -30.36 -3.54
N PRO A 85 33.14 -29.37 -4.47
CA PRO A 85 33.65 -28.05 -4.11
C PRO A 85 32.76 -27.33 -3.10
N LEU A 86 31.44 -27.44 -3.26
CA LEU A 86 30.46 -26.81 -2.38
C LEU A 86 30.41 -27.50 -1.02
N LEU A 87 30.50 -28.84 -0.98
CA LEU A 87 30.62 -29.61 0.26
C LEU A 87 31.89 -29.25 1.03
N HIS A 88 33.01 -29.02 0.33
CA HIS A 88 34.25 -28.56 0.95
C HIS A 88 34.10 -27.14 1.52
N ALA A 89 33.48 -26.22 0.78
CA ALA A 89 33.20 -24.86 1.26
C ALA A 89 32.28 -24.86 2.49
N ILE A 90 31.25 -25.71 2.51
CA ILE A 90 30.38 -25.91 3.69
C ILE A 90 31.23 -26.39 4.87
N HIS A 91 32.12 -27.36 4.66
CA HIS A 91 32.97 -27.89 5.72
C HIS A 91 33.84 -26.79 6.35
N GLN A 92 34.48 -25.96 5.54
CA GLN A 92 35.30 -24.82 5.98
C GLN A 92 34.54 -23.78 6.84
N ARG A 93 33.22 -23.74 6.74
CA ARG A 93 32.34 -22.84 7.51
C ARG A 93 31.64 -23.54 8.66
N SER A 94 31.70 -24.86 8.72
CA SER A 94 31.05 -25.69 9.73
C SER A 94 31.99 -26.00 10.90
N LYS A 95 31.44 -26.45 12.03
CA LYS A 95 32.21 -26.97 13.18
C LYS A 95 32.05 -28.49 13.36
N VAL A 96 31.62 -29.17 12.31
CA VAL A 96 31.35 -30.61 12.31
C VAL A 96 32.36 -31.37 11.46
N ALA A 97 32.32 -32.70 11.57
CA ALA A 97 33.13 -33.58 10.74
C ALA A 97 32.88 -33.35 9.23
N PRO A 98 33.87 -33.64 8.37
CA PRO A 98 33.69 -33.55 6.93
C PRO A 98 32.64 -34.55 6.44
N TYR A 99 32.01 -34.23 5.31
CA TYR A 99 31.02 -35.09 4.65
C TYR A 99 31.58 -36.49 4.36
N ARG A 100 30.80 -37.54 4.68
CA ARG A 100 31.22 -38.95 4.50
C ARG A 100 30.31 -39.77 3.58
N GLY A 101 29.22 -39.20 3.08
CA GLY A 101 28.28 -39.90 2.19
C GLY A 101 27.30 -40.83 2.91
N GLY A 102 27.19 -40.78 4.24
CA GLY A 102 26.26 -41.59 5.02
C GLY A 102 24.78 -41.25 4.75
N THR A 103 23.91 -42.24 4.86
CA THR A 103 22.44 -42.09 4.75
C THR A 103 21.74 -42.89 5.85
N GLY A 104 20.51 -42.49 6.20
CA GLY A 104 19.67 -43.19 7.17
C GLY A 104 20.34 -43.39 8.53
N VAL A 105 20.39 -44.64 8.99
CA VAL A 105 20.95 -45.02 10.31
C VAL A 105 22.46 -44.74 10.42
N VAL A 106 23.17 -44.66 9.29
CA VAL A 106 24.61 -44.37 9.25
C VAL A 106 24.89 -42.89 9.53
N ASP A 107 23.93 -41.99 9.27
CA ASP A 107 24.01 -40.55 9.56
C ASP A 107 23.18 -40.17 10.79
N GLN A 108 23.50 -40.77 11.94
CA GLN A 108 22.71 -40.60 13.19
C GLN A 108 22.52 -39.14 13.63
N ARG A 109 23.50 -38.27 13.33
CA ARG A 109 23.45 -36.83 13.65
C ARG A 109 22.95 -35.97 12.49
N LYS A 110 22.51 -36.59 11.38
CA LYS A 110 21.97 -35.90 10.21
C LYS A 110 22.96 -34.90 9.57
N VAL A 111 24.26 -35.11 9.78
CA VAL A 111 25.32 -34.21 9.34
C VAL A 111 25.46 -34.29 7.82
N ASP A 112 25.57 -35.49 7.27
CA ASP A 112 25.69 -35.66 5.82
C ASP A 112 24.41 -35.24 5.09
N MET A 113 23.25 -35.45 5.70
CA MET A 113 21.99 -34.86 5.21
C MET A 113 22.02 -33.33 5.21
N ALA A 114 22.54 -32.69 6.26
CA ALA A 114 22.63 -31.23 6.34
C ALA A 114 23.56 -30.65 5.26
N TYR A 115 24.70 -31.31 5.01
CA TYR A 115 25.59 -30.98 3.89
C TYR A 115 24.85 -30.98 2.54
N ARG A 116 24.11 -32.05 2.24
CA ARG A 116 23.34 -32.18 1.00
C ARG A 116 22.24 -31.12 0.86
N VAL A 117 21.49 -30.89 1.94
CA VAL A 117 20.41 -29.89 1.96
C VAL A 117 20.96 -28.48 1.74
N VAL A 118 22.04 -28.10 2.44
CA VAL A 118 22.61 -26.76 2.30
C VAL A 118 23.21 -26.55 0.91
N ALA A 119 23.91 -27.54 0.37
CA ALA A 119 24.49 -27.48 -0.97
C ALA A 119 23.42 -27.30 -2.06
N ASP A 120 22.35 -28.09 -2.00
CA ASP A 120 21.23 -28.01 -2.95
C ASP A 120 20.47 -26.69 -2.85
N HIS A 121 20.17 -26.27 -1.62
CA HIS A 121 19.38 -25.08 -1.38
C HIS A 121 20.14 -23.80 -1.73
N VAL A 122 21.45 -23.71 -1.51
CA VAL A 122 22.21 -22.51 -1.92
C VAL A 122 22.36 -22.41 -3.44
N ARG A 123 22.47 -23.54 -4.17
CA ARG A 123 22.40 -23.55 -5.64
C ARG A 123 21.04 -23.01 -6.11
N THR A 124 19.95 -23.54 -5.56
CA THR A 124 18.58 -23.11 -5.89
C THR A 124 18.37 -21.61 -5.59
N LEU A 125 18.78 -21.16 -4.41
CA LEU A 125 18.66 -19.75 -4.00
C LEU A 125 19.42 -18.82 -4.95
N SER A 126 20.65 -19.21 -5.32
CA SER A 126 21.49 -18.37 -6.18
C SER A 126 20.88 -18.21 -7.58
N VAL A 127 20.44 -19.31 -8.19
CA VAL A 127 19.81 -19.29 -9.53
C VAL A 127 18.49 -18.51 -9.49
N CYS A 128 17.58 -18.84 -8.56
CA CYS A 128 16.29 -18.16 -8.50
C CYS A 128 16.41 -16.65 -8.23
N ILE A 129 17.34 -16.22 -7.36
CA ILE A 129 17.54 -14.80 -7.07
C ILE A 129 18.18 -14.08 -8.26
N ALA A 130 19.10 -14.71 -8.98
CA ALA A 130 19.65 -14.17 -10.23
C ALA A 130 18.58 -13.98 -11.31
N ASP A 131 17.62 -14.91 -11.39
CA ASP A 131 16.46 -14.83 -12.29
C ASP A 131 15.37 -13.84 -11.81
N GLY A 132 15.62 -13.13 -10.69
CA GLY A 132 14.73 -12.08 -10.17
C GLY A 132 13.62 -12.58 -9.23
N VAL A 133 13.63 -13.85 -8.82
CA VAL A 133 12.71 -14.39 -7.81
C VAL A 133 13.29 -14.19 -6.41
N HIS A 134 12.57 -13.50 -5.55
CA HIS A 134 13.03 -13.18 -4.19
C HIS A 134 12.24 -13.92 -3.11
N PRO A 135 12.81 -14.22 -1.92
CA PRO A 135 12.06 -14.83 -0.82
C PRO A 135 10.89 -13.95 -0.35
N GLY A 136 9.67 -14.50 -0.34
CA GLY A 136 8.43 -13.74 -0.11
C GLY A 136 7.33 -14.54 0.58
N MET A 137 6.08 -14.06 0.49
CA MET A 137 4.95 -14.57 1.29
C MET A 137 4.02 -15.53 0.53
N SER A 138 4.06 -15.56 -0.81
CA SER A 138 3.16 -16.36 -1.65
C SER A 138 3.86 -16.97 -2.89
N GLY A 139 3.28 -18.02 -3.49
CA GLY A 139 3.76 -18.59 -4.75
C GLY A 139 5.21 -19.10 -4.71
N ALA A 140 5.95 -18.92 -5.80
CA ALA A 140 7.36 -19.31 -5.92
C ALA A 140 8.24 -18.62 -4.87
N GLU A 141 7.93 -17.37 -4.50
CA GLU A 141 8.65 -16.62 -3.48
C GLU A 141 8.51 -17.25 -2.07
N LEU A 142 7.32 -17.78 -1.75
CA LEU A 142 7.10 -18.52 -0.49
C LEU A 142 7.89 -19.82 -0.46
N VAL A 143 7.93 -20.54 -1.59
CA VAL A 143 8.75 -21.75 -1.72
C VAL A 143 10.22 -21.41 -1.49
N LEU A 144 10.72 -20.36 -2.15
CA LEU A 144 12.10 -19.89 -1.99
C LEU A 144 12.41 -19.47 -0.55
N ARG A 145 11.46 -18.81 0.13
CA ARG A 145 11.57 -18.48 1.56
C ARG A 145 11.62 -19.71 2.46
N ARG A 146 10.84 -20.75 2.17
CA ARG A 146 10.88 -22.04 2.90
C ARG A 146 12.22 -22.74 2.70
N ILE A 147 12.75 -22.75 1.48
CA ILE A 147 14.07 -23.29 1.12
C ILE A 147 15.18 -22.56 1.89
N LEU A 148 15.18 -21.22 1.88
CA LEU A 148 16.13 -20.40 2.62
C LEU A 148 16.11 -20.72 4.11
N ARG A 149 14.93 -20.70 4.73
CA ARG A 149 14.79 -20.98 6.17
C ARG A 149 15.25 -22.39 6.52
N ARG A 150 14.95 -23.38 5.67
CA ARG A 150 15.43 -24.75 5.86
C ARG A 150 16.95 -24.82 5.80
N ALA A 151 17.59 -24.18 4.82
CA ALA A 151 19.04 -24.12 4.71
C ALA A 151 19.68 -23.46 5.93
N VAL A 152 19.19 -22.29 6.36
CA VAL A 152 19.67 -21.58 7.55
C VAL A 152 19.56 -22.44 8.81
N ARG A 153 18.44 -23.16 9.00
CA ARG A 153 18.29 -24.08 10.15
C ARG A 153 19.34 -25.17 10.13
N TYR A 154 19.62 -25.81 8.99
CA TYR A 154 20.67 -26.83 8.91
C TYR A 154 22.07 -26.25 9.14
N CYS A 155 22.36 -25.05 8.64
CA CYS A 155 23.60 -24.33 8.93
C CYS A 155 23.80 -24.12 10.44
N VAL A 156 22.77 -23.65 11.15
CA VAL A 156 22.88 -23.28 12.57
C VAL A 156 22.73 -24.49 13.50
N GLU A 157 21.67 -25.27 13.34
CA GLU A 157 21.27 -26.33 14.29
C GLU A 157 22.13 -27.59 14.13
N VAL A 158 22.55 -27.93 12.91
CA VAL A 158 23.27 -29.19 12.63
C VAL A 158 24.75 -28.95 12.34
N LEU A 159 25.07 -28.08 11.38
CA LEU A 159 26.44 -27.81 10.95
C LEU A 159 27.21 -26.87 11.90
N GLN A 160 26.50 -26.24 12.84
CA GLN A 160 27.05 -25.29 13.81
C GLN A 160 27.87 -24.16 13.15
N ALA A 161 27.45 -23.77 11.95
CA ALA A 161 28.08 -22.71 11.17
C ALA A 161 27.70 -21.32 11.73
N PRO A 162 28.59 -20.32 11.62
CA PRO A 162 28.30 -18.96 12.04
C PRO A 162 27.25 -18.29 11.14
N ARG A 163 26.67 -17.18 11.62
CA ARG A 163 25.75 -16.36 10.81
C ARG A 163 26.42 -15.88 9.53
N GLY A 164 25.68 -15.85 8.43
CA GLY A 164 26.18 -15.48 7.10
C GLY A 164 26.95 -16.59 6.40
N ALA A 165 27.09 -17.78 7.01
CA ALA A 165 27.75 -18.91 6.37
C ALA A 165 27.07 -19.33 5.07
N LEU A 166 25.73 -19.29 5.01
CA LEU A 166 24.96 -19.66 3.82
C LEU A 166 25.25 -18.72 2.64
N ALA A 167 25.18 -17.41 2.85
CA ALA A 167 25.52 -16.42 1.82
C ALA A 167 26.98 -16.54 1.37
N SER A 168 27.90 -16.89 2.28
CA SER A 168 29.33 -17.05 1.94
C SER A 168 29.62 -18.21 0.97
N LEU A 169 28.64 -19.06 0.66
CA LEU A 169 28.75 -20.15 -0.31
C LEU A 169 28.42 -19.72 -1.74
N VAL A 170 27.76 -18.56 -1.93
CA VAL A 170 27.37 -18.04 -3.25
C VAL A 170 28.57 -17.94 -4.20
N PRO A 171 29.76 -17.45 -3.81
CA PRO A 171 30.92 -17.42 -4.71
C PRO A 171 31.33 -18.80 -5.24
N THR A 172 31.17 -19.87 -4.44
CA THR A 172 31.44 -21.23 -4.89
C THR A 172 30.41 -21.69 -5.92
N VAL A 173 29.14 -21.31 -5.74
CA VAL A 173 28.07 -21.59 -6.73
C VAL A 173 28.35 -20.84 -8.03
N THR A 174 28.69 -19.54 -7.94
CA THR A 174 29.05 -18.72 -9.09
C THR A 174 30.26 -19.27 -9.83
N HIS A 175 31.28 -19.78 -9.13
CA HIS A 175 32.42 -20.42 -9.78
C HIS A 175 32.04 -21.72 -10.52
N SER A 176 31.08 -22.50 -9.99
CA SER A 176 30.66 -23.76 -10.60
C SER A 176 29.66 -23.60 -11.74
N LEU A 177 28.79 -22.59 -11.69
CA LEU A 177 27.67 -22.42 -12.65
C LEU A 177 27.77 -21.16 -13.51
N GLY A 178 28.60 -20.18 -13.13
CA GLY A 178 28.59 -18.84 -13.72
C GLY A 178 29.06 -18.77 -15.18
N ASP A 179 29.88 -19.72 -15.63
CA ASP A 179 30.26 -19.82 -17.05
C ASP A 179 29.06 -20.13 -17.96
N VAL A 180 28.07 -20.87 -17.43
CA VAL A 180 26.84 -21.25 -18.15
C VAL A 180 25.72 -20.24 -17.90
N TYR A 181 25.69 -19.65 -16.71
CA TYR A 181 24.68 -18.69 -16.23
C TYR A 181 25.37 -17.37 -15.82
N PRO A 182 25.74 -16.50 -16.78
CA PRO A 182 26.56 -15.30 -16.53
C PRO A 182 25.95 -14.31 -15.54
N GLU A 183 24.61 -14.29 -15.42
CA GLU A 183 23.85 -13.52 -14.44
C GLU A 183 24.28 -13.81 -12.99
N LEU A 184 24.75 -15.03 -12.70
CA LEU A 184 25.29 -15.39 -11.38
C LEU A 184 26.57 -14.63 -11.03
N HIS A 185 27.35 -14.19 -12.02
CA HIS A 185 28.51 -13.32 -11.78
C HIS A 185 28.09 -11.88 -11.53
N THR A 186 27.09 -11.39 -12.27
CA THR A 186 26.63 -10.00 -12.16
C THR A 186 25.86 -9.76 -10.86
N GLU A 187 25.01 -10.70 -10.45
CA GLU A 187 24.14 -10.53 -9.29
C GLU A 187 24.71 -11.12 -7.98
N ALA A 188 25.96 -11.61 -7.98
CA ALA A 188 26.56 -12.33 -6.83
C ALA A 188 26.43 -11.57 -5.50
N GLU A 189 26.78 -10.28 -5.47
CA GLU A 189 26.66 -9.43 -4.27
C GLU A 189 25.21 -9.31 -3.81
N ARG A 190 24.29 -9.05 -4.74
CA ARG A 190 22.86 -8.94 -4.45
C ARG A 190 22.27 -10.25 -3.90
N ILE A 191 22.65 -11.39 -4.47
CA ILE A 191 22.23 -12.71 -3.98
C ILE A 191 22.67 -12.88 -2.52
N MET A 192 23.93 -12.54 -2.21
CA MET A 192 24.47 -12.62 -0.85
C MET A 192 23.72 -11.71 0.11
N ASP A 193 23.42 -10.47 -0.29
CA ASP A 193 22.68 -9.51 0.53
C ASP A 193 21.26 -10.00 0.83
N VAL A 194 20.53 -10.46 -0.18
CA VAL A 194 19.17 -11.01 -0.02
C VAL A 194 19.16 -12.20 0.94
N ILE A 195 20.14 -13.11 0.82
CA ILE A 195 20.27 -14.26 1.73
C ILE A 195 20.56 -13.79 3.16
N ASN A 196 21.52 -12.87 3.35
CA ASN A 196 21.92 -12.37 4.66
C ASN A 196 20.77 -11.62 5.38
N GLU A 197 20.04 -10.77 4.67
CA GLU A 197 18.89 -10.04 5.22
C GLU A 197 17.79 -11.00 5.68
N ASN A 198 17.44 -11.99 4.84
CA ASN A 198 16.42 -12.98 5.17
C ASN A 198 16.87 -13.92 6.30
N GLU A 199 18.15 -14.30 6.36
CA GLU A 199 18.73 -15.03 7.47
C GLU A 199 18.59 -14.25 8.79
N ALA A 200 18.98 -12.97 8.79
CA ALA A 200 18.91 -12.12 9.97
C ALA A 200 17.46 -11.96 10.49
N GLN A 201 16.51 -11.72 9.58
CA GLN A 201 15.09 -11.65 9.91
C GLN A 201 14.58 -12.97 10.50
N PHE A 202 14.90 -14.10 9.86
CA PHE A 202 14.46 -15.41 10.33
C PHE A 202 15.03 -15.77 11.70
N LEU A 203 16.32 -15.56 11.93
CA LEU A 203 16.95 -15.85 13.22
C LEU A 203 16.41 -14.95 14.34
N SER A 204 16.08 -13.69 14.05
CA SER A 204 15.41 -12.80 14.99
C SER A 204 14.01 -13.32 15.36
N SER A 205 13.20 -13.69 14.36
CA SER A 205 11.88 -14.29 14.58
C SER A 205 11.96 -15.61 15.35
N LEU A 206 12.95 -16.46 15.05
CA LEU A 206 13.17 -17.73 15.74
C LEU A 206 13.53 -17.52 17.22
N GLN A 207 14.38 -16.54 17.52
CA GLN A 207 14.72 -16.17 18.91
C GLN A 207 13.50 -15.64 19.68
N GLN A 208 12.68 -14.81 19.05
CA GLN A 208 11.44 -14.30 19.66
C GLN A 208 10.41 -15.42 19.89
N GLY A 209 10.21 -16.28 18.88
CA GLY A 209 9.32 -17.44 18.94
C GLY A 209 9.75 -18.43 20.02
N SER A 210 11.05 -18.74 20.10
CA SER A 210 11.60 -19.61 21.15
C SER A 210 11.37 -19.03 22.56
N ARG A 211 11.56 -17.72 22.76
CA ARG A 211 11.25 -17.06 24.05
C ARG A 211 9.77 -17.07 24.38
N LEU A 212 8.88 -17.01 23.39
CA LEU A 212 7.44 -17.11 23.59
C LEU A 212 7.08 -18.54 23.98
N ILE A 213 7.58 -19.54 23.24
CA ILE A 213 7.38 -20.96 23.53
C ILE A 213 7.88 -21.31 24.93
N HIS A 214 9.10 -20.90 25.30
CA HIS A 214 9.61 -21.12 26.67
C HIS A 214 8.77 -20.44 27.74
N ARG A 215 8.24 -19.23 27.49
CA ARG A 215 7.32 -18.56 28.43
C ARG A 215 5.98 -19.28 28.55
N THR A 216 5.46 -19.82 27.45
CA THR A 216 4.22 -20.58 27.43
C THR A 216 4.37 -21.95 28.10
N LEU A 217 5.51 -22.63 27.89
CA LEU A 217 5.85 -23.89 28.56
C LEU A 217 6.10 -23.73 30.07
N ASN A 218 6.54 -22.55 30.52
CA ASN A 218 6.76 -22.24 31.94
C ASN A 218 5.48 -21.77 32.67
N ARG A 219 4.34 -21.61 32.00
CA ARG A 219 3.04 -21.47 32.64
C ARG A 219 2.50 -22.87 32.92
N GLU A 220 2.12 -23.15 34.17
CA GLU A 220 1.85 -24.50 34.72
C GLU A 220 0.70 -25.31 34.06
N ASP A 221 0.12 -24.87 32.94
CA ASP A 221 -1.08 -25.45 32.34
C ASP A 221 -0.85 -26.41 31.15
N ILE A 222 0.38 -26.76 30.79
CA ILE A 222 0.64 -27.74 29.72
C ILE A 222 1.23 -29.02 30.30
N LYS A 223 0.39 -29.82 30.98
CA LYS A 223 0.75 -31.17 31.47
C LYS A 223 0.67 -32.28 30.42
N HIS A 224 0.24 -31.99 29.20
CA HIS A 224 0.18 -32.97 28.12
C HIS A 224 0.85 -32.40 26.87
N GLY A 225 2.07 -32.86 26.59
CA GLY A 225 2.97 -32.39 25.53
C GLY A 225 2.48 -32.61 24.10
N VAL A 226 1.33 -32.03 23.75
CA VAL A 226 0.80 -31.98 22.39
C VAL A 226 0.89 -30.54 21.90
N PHE A 227 1.83 -30.31 20.99
CA PHE A 227 1.90 -29.10 20.18
C PHE A 227 0.97 -29.29 18.96
N PRO A 228 0.01 -28.38 18.68
CA PRO A 228 -0.76 -28.46 17.44
C PRO A 228 0.16 -28.10 16.26
N GLY A 229 0.55 -29.09 15.46
CA GLY A 229 1.47 -28.94 14.33
C GLY A 229 0.81 -29.28 12.99
N ASP A 230 0.79 -28.28 12.09
CA ASP A 230 0.89 -28.36 10.62
C ASP A 230 -0.06 -29.31 9.84
N ARG A 231 -1.31 -28.87 9.62
CA ARG A 231 -2.20 -29.35 8.54
C ARG A 231 -2.24 -28.28 7.42
N THR A 232 -1.25 -28.25 6.53
CA THR A 232 -1.08 -27.08 5.65
C THR A 232 -1.83 -27.10 4.31
N ARG A 233 -2.37 -28.23 3.84
CA ARG A 233 -3.23 -28.27 2.63
C ARG A 233 -4.46 -29.15 2.84
N VAL A 234 -5.63 -28.58 2.58
CA VAL A 234 -6.92 -29.29 2.58
C VAL A 234 -7.23 -29.69 1.14
N ALA A 235 -6.73 -30.85 0.72
CA ALA A 235 -6.95 -31.40 -0.62
C ALA A 235 -7.91 -32.60 -0.56
N LEU A 236 -8.86 -32.66 -1.50
CA LEU A 236 -9.80 -33.77 -1.61
C LEU A 236 -9.04 -35.05 -1.98
N ASP A 237 -9.27 -36.13 -1.22
CA ASP A 237 -8.75 -37.45 -1.55
C ASP A 237 -9.70 -38.23 -2.48
N VAL A 238 -9.24 -39.39 -2.96
CA VAL A 238 -10.00 -40.24 -3.88
C VAL A 238 -11.34 -40.69 -3.28
N LEU A 239 -11.40 -40.89 -1.97
CA LEU A 239 -12.61 -41.31 -1.26
C LEU A 239 -13.64 -40.18 -1.21
N SER A 240 -13.21 -38.96 -0.91
CA SER A 240 -14.04 -37.76 -0.87
C SER A 240 -14.60 -37.43 -2.25
N LEU A 241 -13.81 -37.62 -3.32
CA LEU A 241 -14.27 -37.44 -4.70
C LEU A 241 -15.37 -38.46 -5.08
N ALA A 242 -15.20 -39.73 -4.71
CA ALA A 242 -16.21 -40.76 -4.92
C ALA A 242 -17.49 -40.46 -4.11
N GLU A 243 -17.35 -39.90 -2.92
CA GLU A 243 -18.48 -39.49 -2.10
C GLU A 243 -19.27 -38.33 -2.71
N LEU A 244 -18.60 -37.29 -3.23
CA LEU A 244 -19.25 -36.18 -3.95
C LEU A 244 -20.07 -36.68 -5.16
N GLN A 245 -19.50 -37.63 -5.93
CA GLN A 245 -20.19 -38.26 -7.06
C GLN A 245 -21.41 -39.07 -6.61
N ARG A 246 -21.29 -39.82 -5.52
CA ARG A 246 -22.39 -40.60 -4.93
C ARG A 246 -23.52 -39.70 -4.42
N LEU A 247 -23.18 -38.54 -3.89
CA LEU A 247 -24.13 -37.51 -3.44
C LEU A 247 -24.68 -36.67 -4.59
N VAL A 248 -24.25 -36.93 -5.84
CA VAL A 248 -24.71 -36.23 -7.05
C VAL A 248 -24.48 -34.71 -6.96
N VAL A 249 -23.36 -34.31 -6.33
CA VAL A 249 -22.95 -32.91 -6.29
C VAL A 249 -22.50 -32.50 -7.70
N PRO A 250 -23.05 -31.42 -8.29
CA PRO A 250 -22.63 -30.98 -9.62
C PRO A 250 -21.21 -30.40 -9.59
N HIS A 251 -20.52 -30.48 -10.72
CA HIS A 251 -19.24 -29.79 -10.94
C HIS A 251 -19.41 -28.27 -10.85
N THR A 252 -18.35 -27.59 -10.39
CA THR A 252 -18.35 -26.13 -10.25
C THR A 252 -18.30 -25.45 -11.63
N ASP A 253 -19.21 -24.51 -11.88
CA ASP A 253 -19.18 -23.66 -13.08
C ASP A 253 -18.21 -22.47 -12.89
N ASP A 254 -17.04 -22.54 -13.53
CA ASP A 254 -16.00 -21.53 -13.41
C ASP A 254 -15.94 -20.55 -14.60
N ARG A 255 -16.94 -20.57 -15.50
CA ARG A 255 -16.93 -19.74 -16.72
C ARG A 255 -16.91 -18.23 -16.46
N LEU A 256 -17.38 -17.80 -15.28
CA LEU A 256 -17.40 -16.39 -14.89
C LEU A 256 -16.00 -15.77 -14.82
N LYS A 257 -14.95 -16.56 -14.56
CA LYS A 257 -13.57 -16.05 -14.52
C LYS A 257 -13.09 -15.44 -15.84
N TYR A 258 -13.72 -15.80 -16.96
CA TYR A 258 -13.40 -15.27 -18.30
C TYR A 258 -14.27 -14.08 -18.71
N GLN A 259 -15.25 -13.71 -17.89
CA GLN A 259 -16.15 -12.59 -18.18
C GLN A 259 -15.61 -11.34 -17.50
N TYR A 260 -14.79 -10.55 -18.18
CA TYR A 260 -14.33 -9.25 -17.68
C TYR A 260 -14.54 -8.15 -18.73
N ARG A 261 -14.69 -6.90 -18.28
CA ARG A 261 -14.71 -5.72 -19.16
C ARG A 261 -13.43 -4.91 -18.97
N LEU A 262 -12.89 -4.40 -20.06
CA LEU A 262 -11.75 -3.47 -20.05
C LEU A 262 -12.30 -2.05 -20.17
N GLU A 263 -12.27 -1.28 -19.09
CA GLU A 263 -12.55 0.15 -19.12
C GLU A 263 -11.26 0.94 -19.31
N GLN A 264 -11.20 1.82 -20.31
CA GLN A 264 -10.07 2.74 -20.47
C GLN A 264 -10.38 4.07 -19.80
N ASN A 265 -9.78 4.30 -18.64
CA ASN A 265 -9.89 5.56 -17.92
C ASN A 265 -8.67 6.44 -18.20
N ARG A 266 -8.90 7.62 -18.80
CA ARG A 266 -7.86 8.65 -18.98
C ARG A 266 -7.78 9.52 -17.73
N TYR A 267 -6.60 9.56 -17.13
CA TYR A 267 -6.25 10.51 -16.07
C TYR A 267 -5.09 11.38 -16.56
N GLY A 268 -5.42 12.56 -17.10
CA GLY A 268 -4.42 13.46 -17.69
C GLY A 268 -3.78 12.86 -18.95
N ALA A 269 -2.45 12.79 -18.99
CA ALA A 269 -1.68 12.22 -20.10
C ALA A 269 -1.59 10.67 -20.08
N ASP A 270 -2.00 10.04 -18.97
CA ASP A 270 -1.88 8.59 -18.78
C ASP A 270 -3.24 7.92 -19.08
N THR A 271 -3.21 6.90 -19.95
CA THR A 271 -4.38 6.05 -20.25
C THR A 271 -4.21 4.75 -19.49
N ARG A 272 -5.11 4.45 -18.55
CA ARG A 272 -5.11 3.18 -17.82
C ARG A 272 -6.28 2.32 -18.25
N THR A 273 -6.00 1.05 -18.51
CA THR A 273 -7.01 0.03 -18.74
C THR A 273 -7.30 -0.65 -17.40
N CYS A 274 -8.52 -0.51 -16.91
CA CYS A 274 -9.04 -1.13 -15.70
C CYS A 274 -9.84 -2.38 -16.10
N THR A 275 -9.53 -3.52 -15.52
CA THR A 275 -10.29 -4.75 -15.74
C THR A 275 -11.37 -4.87 -14.67
N GLU A 276 -12.63 -4.83 -15.08
CA GLU A 276 -13.79 -4.95 -14.19
C GLU A 276 -14.38 -6.36 -14.30
N PHE A 277 -14.45 -7.06 -13.18
CA PHE A 277 -15.07 -8.38 -13.07
C PHE A 277 -16.51 -8.24 -12.56
N PRO A 278 -17.49 -8.97 -13.14
CA PRO A 278 -18.86 -8.99 -12.65
C PRO A 278 -18.93 -9.62 -11.27
N ALA A 279 -19.84 -9.13 -10.43
CA ALA A 279 -20.11 -9.70 -9.11
C ALA A 279 -20.50 -11.18 -9.24
N CYS A 280 -19.89 -12.03 -8.44
CA CYS A 280 -20.15 -13.47 -8.43
C CYS A 280 -20.81 -13.87 -7.10
N ARG A 281 -21.98 -14.49 -7.22
CA ARG A 281 -22.73 -15.06 -6.09
C ARG A 281 -22.90 -16.55 -6.32
N ALA A 282 -22.67 -17.35 -5.29
CA ALA A 282 -22.62 -18.80 -5.37
C ALA A 282 -23.24 -19.47 -4.15
N THR A 283 -23.58 -20.74 -4.31
CA THR A 283 -24.09 -21.62 -3.25
C THR A 283 -22.99 -22.57 -2.78
N VAL A 284 -22.80 -22.71 -1.46
CA VAL A 284 -21.93 -23.75 -0.89
C VAL A 284 -22.57 -25.11 -1.10
N LEU A 285 -21.99 -25.93 -1.98
CA LEU A 285 -22.48 -27.27 -2.28
C LEU A 285 -22.00 -28.30 -1.26
N ALA A 286 -20.74 -28.19 -0.83
CA ALA A 286 -20.12 -29.09 0.13
C ALA A 286 -18.95 -28.43 0.85
N LEU A 287 -18.66 -28.91 2.06
CA LEU A 287 -17.52 -28.51 2.89
C LEU A 287 -16.66 -29.72 3.20
N TYR A 288 -15.35 -29.54 3.22
CA TYR A 288 -14.37 -30.59 3.51
C TYR A 288 -13.40 -30.13 4.60
N ASP A 289 -13.30 -30.84 5.71
CA ASP A 289 -12.49 -30.42 6.88
C ASP A 289 -11.01 -30.88 6.83
N GLY A 290 -10.61 -31.46 5.70
CA GLY A 290 -9.30 -32.10 5.53
C GLY A 290 -9.27 -33.59 5.84
N GLN A 291 -10.39 -34.18 6.29
CA GLN A 291 -10.54 -35.62 6.49
C GLN A 291 -11.82 -36.18 5.85
N ALA A 292 -12.93 -35.46 5.94
CA ALA A 292 -14.23 -35.91 5.41
C ALA A 292 -15.11 -34.73 4.97
N LEU A 293 -16.15 -35.05 4.20
CA LEU A 293 -17.21 -34.10 3.91
C LEU A 293 -18.04 -33.84 5.16
N VAL A 294 -18.25 -32.57 5.47
CA VAL A 294 -18.99 -32.12 6.65
C VAL A 294 -20.15 -31.22 6.24
N SER A 295 -21.22 -31.21 7.02
CA SER A 295 -22.38 -30.34 6.78
C SER A 295 -22.14 -28.89 7.19
N GLU A 296 -21.22 -28.66 8.14
CA GLU A 296 -20.85 -27.36 8.66
C GLU A 296 -19.43 -27.32 9.23
N VAL A 297 -18.84 -26.13 9.26
CA VAL A 297 -17.57 -25.82 9.91
C VAL A 297 -17.77 -24.61 10.83
N THR A 298 -16.98 -24.51 11.89
CA THR A 298 -17.05 -23.42 12.88
C THR A 298 -15.83 -22.50 12.82
N GLU A 299 -15.90 -21.36 13.50
CA GLU A 299 -14.80 -20.39 13.60
C GLU A 299 -13.44 -21.05 13.91
N GLY A 300 -12.41 -20.62 13.17
CA GLY A 300 -11.02 -21.06 13.31
C GLY A 300 -10.69 -22.38 12.60
N GLN A 301 -11.67 -23.09 12.05
CA GLN A 301 -11.43 -24.34 11.32
C GLN A 301 -11.02 -24.06 9.87
N ARG A 302 -9.97 -24.73 9.40
CA ARG A 302 -9.61 -24.75 7.97
C ARG A 302 -10.46 -25.77 7.24
N CYS A 303 -10.99 -25.40 6.08
CA CYS A 303 -11.82 -26.25 5.26
C CYS A 303 -11.66 -25.95 3.76
N GLY A 304 -12.00 -26.92 2.92
CA GLY A 304 -12.23 -26.75 1.50
C GLY A 304 -13.71 -26.47 1.25
N VAL A 305 -14.01 -25.40 0.53
CA VAL A 305 -15.36 -24.98 0.16
C VAL A 305 -15.59 -25.24 -1.32
N ILE A 306 -16.62 -26.03 -1.63
CA ILE A 306 -17.02 -26.35 -3.00
C ILE A 306 -18.30 -25.58 -3.31
N LEU A 307 -18.29 -24.86 -4.44
CA LEU A 307 -19.37 -23.97 -4.87
C LEU A 307 -20.02 -24.45 -6.16
N ASP A 308 -21.25 -24.01 -6.43
CA ASP A 308 -21.95 -24.24 -7.69
C ASP A 308 -21.33 -23.45 -8.85
N GLN A 309 -20.85 -22.25 -8.60
CA GLN A 309 -20.13 -21.41 -9.55
C GLN A 309 -19.02 -20.60 -8.87
N THR A 310 -18.03 -20.14 -9.63
CA THR A 310 -16.96 -19.29 -9.11
C THR A 310 -16.38 -18.37 -10.18
N CYS A 311 -15.94 -17.18 -9.77
CA CYS A 311 -15.12 -16.28 -10.57
C CYS A 311 -13.61 -16.46 -10.32
N PHE A 312 -13.21 -17.27 -9.34
CA PHE A 312 -11.81 -17.50 -9.02
C PHE A 312 -11.16 -18.44 -10.04
N TYR A 313 -10.04 -18.01 -10.59
CA TYR A 313 -9.13 -18.87 -11.32
C TYR A 313 -8.44 -19.83 -10.35
N SER A 314 -8.64 -21.14 -10.54
CA SER A 314 -7.86 -22.17 -9.87
C SER A 314 -6.49 -22.34 -10.53
N GLU A 315 -5.46 -22.71 -9.76
CA GLU A 315 -4.11 -22.94 -10.28
C GLU A 315 -4.12 -23.99 -11.41
N GLN A 316 -3.91 -23.54 -12.65
CA GLN A 316 -3.92 -24.37 -13.86
C GLN A 316 -2.99 -23.73 -14.90
N GLY A 317 -2.34 -24.55 -15.73
CA GLY A 317 -1.58 -24.07 -16.90
C GLY A 317 -0.39 -23.16 -16.57
N GLY A 318 0.22 -23.30 -15.39
CA GLY A 318 1.36 -22.48 -14.94
C GLY A 318 0.98 -21.08 -14.41
N GLN A 319 -0.30 -20.72 -14.44
CA GLN A 319 -0.82 -19.51 -13.83
C GLN A 319 -1.25 -19.82 -12.39
N SER A 320 -0.79 -19.02 -11.43
CA SER A 320 -1.20 -19.14 -10.03
C SER A 320 -2.69 -18.88 -9.88
N HIS A 321 -3.30 -19.50 -8.88
CA HIS A 321 -4.69 -19.27 -8.53
C HIS A 321 -4.96 -17.81 -8.14
N ASP A 322 -6.20 -17.38 -8.33
CA ASP A 322 -6.69 -16.10 -7.84
C ASP A 322 -6.77 -16.11 -6.30
N GLN A 323 -6.69 -14.92 -5.73
CA GLN A 323 -6.86 -14.69 -4.30
C GLN A 323 -7.99 -13.69 -4.06
N GLY A 324 -8.54 -13.73 -2.85
CA GLY A 324 -9.74 -12.98 -2.50
C GLY A 324 -10.42 -13.57 -1.27
N TYR A 325 -11.72 -13.33 -1.15
CA TYR A 325 -12.49 -13.76 0.02
C TYR A 325 -13.95 -14.04 -0.33
N PHE A 326 -14.60 -14.81 0.54
CA PHE A 326 -16.04 -14.93 0.55
C PHE A 326 -16.65 -14.06 1.64
N THR A 327 -17.87 -13.62 1.37
CA THR A 327 -18.79 -13.06 2.35
C THR A 327 -20.07 -13.88 2.29
N ARG A 328 -20.65 -14.24 3.44
CA ARG A 328 -21.89 -15.00 3.45
C ARG A 328 -23.08 -14.05 3.44
N ASP A 329 -24.13 -14.37 2.70
CA ASP A 329 -25.40 -13.64 2.76
C ASP A 329 -25.84 -13.41 4.22
N GLY A 330 -26.03 -12.14 4.59
CA GLY A 330 -26.43 -11.74 5.94
C GLY A 330 -25.32 -11.67 6.99
N LEU A 331 -24.06 -12.01 6.65
CA LEU A 331 -22.87 -11.86 7.49
C LEU A 331 -21.66 -11.41 6.65
N GLN A 332 -21.68 -10.16 6.20
CA GLN A 332 -20.68 -9.67 5.25
C GLN A 332 -19.50 -8.96 5.92
N ASP A 333 -19.61 -8.68 7.22
CA ASP A 333 -18.48 -8.30 8.10
C ASP A 333 -17.55 -9.48 8.40
N VAL A 334 -18.03 -10.70 8.19
CA VAL A 334 -17.25 -11.93 8.36
C VAL A 334 -16.65 -12.32 7.02
N LEU A 335 -15.37 -12.00 6.88
CA LEU A 335 -14.59 -12.34 5.70
C LEU A 335 -14.04 -13.76 5.85
N TYR A 336 -14.32 -14.59 4.85
CA TYR A 336 -13.77 -15.93 4.72
C TYR A 336 -12.63 -15.87 3.71
N PRO A 337 -11.37 -15.64 4.15
CA PRO A 337 -10.25 -15.47 3.24
C PRO A 337 -10.01 -16.76 2.45
N VAL A 338 -9.87 -16.63 1.13
CA VAL A 338 -9.51 -17.73 0.24
C VAL A 338 -7.99 -17.80 0.15
N GLU A 339 -7.43 -18.82 0.76
CA GLU A 339 -5.99 -19.02 0.91
C GLU A 339 -5.39 -19.74 -0.31
N ASP A 340 -6.16 -20.62 -0.95
CA ASP A 340 -5.77 -21.44 -2.10
C ASP A 340 -7.02 -21.79 -2.93
N VAL A 341 -6.87 -21.96 -4.25
CA VAL A 341 -7.94 -22.42 -5.14
C VAL A 341 -7.42 -23.49 -6.09
N VAL A 342 -7.94 -24.71 -5.94
CA VAL A 342 -7.45 -25.90 -6.67
C VAL A 342 -8.61 -26.53 -7.44
N LEU A 343 -8.38 -26.93 -8.69
CA LEU A 343 -9.34 -27.75 -9.44
C LEU A 343 -9.00 -29.23 -9.25
N VAL A 344 -9.93 -30.01 -8.70
CA VAL A 344 -9.76 -31.46 -8.53
C VAL A 344 -11.03 -32.17 -9.02
N GLY A 345 -10.89 -33.05 -10.00
CA GLY A 345 -12.00 -33.89 -10.48
C GLY A 345 -13.23 -33.12 -10.98
N GLY A 346 -13.04 -31.91 -11.52
CA GLY A 346 -14.12 -31.03 -11.98
C GLY A 346 -14.75 -30.15 -10.89
N TYR A 347 -14.25 -30.19 -9.65
CA TYR A 347 -14.68 -29.31 -8.56
C TYR A 347 -13.61 -28.26 -8.27
N VAL A 348 -14.02 -27.00 -8.14
CA VAL A 348 -13.12 -25.94 -7.68
C VAL A 348 -13.19 -25.87 -6.16
N VAL A 349 -12.08 -26.23 -5.51
CA VAL A 349 -11.94 -26.28 -4.06
C VAL A 349 -11.26 -25.02 -3.59
N HIS A 350 -11.98 -24.22 -2.82
CA HIS A 350 -11.47 -22.99 -2.23
C HIS A 350 -11.06 -23.27 -0.78
N GLN A 351 -9.77 -23.20 -0.48
CA GLN A 351 -9.27 -23.43 0.87
C GLN A 351 -9.46 -22.16 1.69
N VAL A 352 -10.19 -22.28 2.79
CA VAL A 352 -10.64 -21.17 3.63
C VAL A 352 -10.41 -21.51 5.09
N THR A 353 -9.93 -20.53 5.86
CA THR A 353 -10.07 -20.56 7.32
C THR A 353 -11.40 -19.92 7.68
N ALA A 354 -12.34 -20.71 8.21
CA ALA A 354 -13.67 -20.25 8.56
C ALA A 354 -13.60 -19.18 9.65
N ALA A 355 -13.95 -17.94 9.32
CA ALA A 355 -13.98 -16.84 10.28
C ALA A 355 -15.23 -16.85 11.17
N ASP A 356 -16.27 -17.58 10.76
CA ASP A 356 -17.47 -17.91 11.53
C ASP A 356 -18.06 -19.22 10.96
N ARG A 357 -19.23 -19.64 11.43
CA ARG A 357 -19.89 -20.87 11.02
C ARG A 357 -20.36 -20.80 9.56
N LEU A 358 -19.84 -21.70 8.73
CA LEU A 358 -20.23 -21.89 7.33
C LEU A 358 -20.89 -23.25 7.15
N LYS A 359 -21.97 -23.33 6.37
CA LYS A 359 -22.73 -24.57 6.13
C LYS A 359 -22.92 -24.86 4.65
N SER A 360 -23.12 -26.14 4.34
CA SER A 360 -23.65 -26.54 3.03
C SER A 360 -25.05 -25.94 2.83
N GLY A 361 -25.29 -25.31 1.69
CA GLY A 361 -26.49 -24.56 1.35
C GLY A 361 -26.39 -23.04 1.58
N ASP A 362 -25.34 -22.56 2.24
CA ASP A 362 -25.13 -21.13 2.45
C ASP A 362 -24.89 -20.40 1.11
N GLN A 363 -25.43 -19.19 0.99
CA GLN A 363 -25.16 -18.30 -0.14
C GLN A 363 -23.95 -17.42 0.18
N VAL A 364 -23.02 -17.33 -0.77
CA VAL A 364 -21.78 -16.56 -0.62
C VAL A 364 -21.54 -15.63 -1.80
N HIS A 365 -20.98 -14.47 -1.52
CA HIS A 365 -20.49 -13.48 -2.46
C HIS A 365 -18.97 -13.57 -2.54
N LEU A 366 -18.45 -13.64 -3.78
CA LEU A 366 -17.05 -13.87 -4.09
C LEU A 366 -16.39 -12.57 -4.53
N HIS A 367 -15.27 -12.23 -3.91
CA HIS A 367 -14.54 -10.99 -4.16
C HIS A 367 -13.09 -11.29 -4.51
N LEU A 368 -12.63 -10.84 -5.68
CA LEU A 368 -11.26 -11.01 -6.18
C LEU A 368 -10.36 -9.84 -5.78
N ASP A 369 -9.11 -10.15 -5.50
CA ASP A 369 -8.06 -9.19 -5.13
C ASP A 369 -7.66 -8.25 -6.28
N GLN A 370 -7.69 -6.92 -6.05
CA GLN A 370 -7.06 -5.90 -6.91
C GLN A 370 -5.75 -5.40 -6.27
N GLY A 371 -4.68 -5.19 -7.06
CA GLY A 371 -3.32 -4.94 -6.55
C GLY A 371 -3.15 -3.80 -5.51
N SER A 372 -2.08 -3.86 -4.71
CA SER A 372 -1.76 -2.89 -3.64
C SER A 372 -1.54 -1.47 -4.15
N LEU A 373 -1.97 -0.46 -3.38
CA LEU A 373 -1.78 0.96 -3.70
C LEU A 373 -0.31 1.37 -3.60
N SER A 374 0.21 2.06 -4.61
CA SER A 374 1.53 2.69 -4.55
C SER A 374 1.55 3.87 -3.58
N VAL A 375 2.76 4.29 -3.17
CA VAL A 375 2.94 5.50 -2.33
C VAL A 375 2.34 6.74 -3.00
N SER A 376 2.49 6.89 -4.32
CA SER A 376 1.89 8.02 -5.06
C SER A 376 0.35 7.96 -5.07
N GLN A 377 -0.23 6.77 -5.12
CA GLN A 377 -1.68 6.59 -5.02
C GLN A 377 -2.19 6.89 -3.61
N LEU A 378 -1.47 6.47 -2.57
CA LEU A 378 -1.81 6.82 -1.19
C LEU A 378 -1.76 8.33 -0.96
N GLN A 379 -0.77 9.02 -1.51
CA GLN A 379 -0.70 10.49 -1.48
C GLN A 379 -1.88 11.14 -2.21
N GLN A 380 -2.29 10.60 -3.36
CA GLN A 380 -3.46 11.10 -4.09
C GLN A 380 -4.76 10.88 -3.30
N VAL A 381 -4.91 9.73 -2.63
CA VAL A 381 -6.06 9.46 -1.76
C VAL A 381 -6.10 10.45 -0.61
N GLU A 382 -4.99 10.63 0.10
CA GLU A 382 -4.90 11.59 1.21
C GLU A 382 -5.22 13.02 0.74
N GLN A 383 -4.66 13.45 -0.39
CA GLN A 383 -4.92 14.77 -0.96
C GLN A 383 -6.41 14.95 -1.32
N CYS A 384 -6.99 13.98 -2.03
CA CYS A 384 -8.39 14.02 -2.44
C CYS A 384 -9.34 14.17 -1.24
N VAL A 385 -9.08 13.43 -0.16
CA VAL A 385 -9.90 13.52 1.05
C VAL A 385 -9.71 14.88 1.74
N ASN A 386 -8.49 15.38 1.84
CA ASN A 386 -8.22 16.70 2.43
C ASN A 386 -8.79 17.86 1.59
N ASP A 387 -8.89 17.73 0.28
CA ASP A 387 -9.56 18.72 -0.59
C ASP A 387 -11.07 18.79 -0.26
N VAL A 388 -11.71 17.64 -0.07
CA VAL A 388 -13.13 17.55 0.34
C VAL A 388 -13.35 18.11 1.75
N ILE A 389 -12.42 17.87 2.68
CA ILE A 389 -12.46 18.44 4.03
C ILE A 389 -12.32 19.96 3.96
N SER A 390 -11.36 20.46 3.20
CA SER A 390 -11.09 21.90 3.03
C SER A 390 -12.24 22.64 2.36
N ALA A 391 -12.96 21.99 1.43
CA ALA A 391 -14.16 22.55 0.81
C ALA A 391 -15.34 22.72 1.79
N ASN A 392 -15.26 22.15 3.00
CA ASN A 392 -16.25 22.29 4.08
C ASN A 392 -17.70 22.01 3.61
N GLN A 393 -17.84 20.96 2.81
CA GLN A 393 -19.07 20.47 2.21
C GLN A 393 -20.10 20.10 3.30
N THR A 394 -21.38 20.31 3.00
CA THR A 394 -22.47 19.91 3.90
C THR A 394 -22.67 18.40 3.84
N VAL A 395 -22.93 17.78 4.98
CA VAL A 395 -23.32 16.36 5.06
C VAL A 395 -24.83 16.29 5.26
N HIS A 396 -25.51 15.61 4.35
CA HIS A 396 -26.94 15.40 4.35
C HIS A 396 -27.26 13.99 4.84
N SER A 397 -28.33 13.84 5.63
CA SER A 397 -28.84 12.53 6.00
C SER A 397 -30.35 12.53 6.05
N GLN A 398 -30.99 11.48 5.54
CA GLN A 398 -32.44 11.33 5.53
C GLN A 398 -32.83 9.85 5.59
N GLU A 399 -33.96 9.54 6.22
CA GLU A 399 -34.57 8.21 6.15
C GLU A 399 -35.40 8.06 4.88
N LEU A 400 -35.17 6.98 4.15
CA LEU A 400 -35.85 6.65 2.90
C LEU A 400 -36.27 5.18 2.91
N PRO A 401 -37.36 4.82 2.21
CA PRO A 401 -37.66 3.41 1.97
C PRO A 401 -36.49 2.72 1.27
N LEU A 402 -36.18 1.48 1.67
CA LEU A 402 -35.01 0.74 1.16
C LEU A 402 -35.03 0.62 -0.37
N HIS A 403 -36.21 0.40 -0.95
CA HIS A 403 -36.37 0.30 -2.41
C HIS A 403 -36.03 1.62 -3.14
N THR A 404 -36.37 2.77 -2.54
CA THR A 404 -36.07 4.11 -3.07
C THR A 404 -34.60 4.47 -2.89
N ALA A 405 -33.99 4.08 -1.77
CA ALA A 405 -32.56 4.31 -1.57
C ALA A 405 -31.73 3.54 -2.60
N ARG A 406 -32.10 2.28 -2.90
CA ARG A 406 -31.42 1.43 -3.90
C ARG A 406 -31.43 1.97 -5.33
N SER A 407 -32.32 2.91 -5.67
CA SER A 407 -32.32 3.56 -6.99
C SER A 407 -31.32 4.72 -7.11
N ILE A 408 -30.69 5.14 -6.01
CA ILE A 408 -29.69 6.22 -6.02
C ILE A 408 -28.42 5.74 -6.75
N ARG A 409 -28.04 6.42 -7.83
CA ARG A 409 -26.81 6.10 -8.57
C ARG A 409 -25.58 6.35 -7.73
N GLY A 410 -24.68 5.38 -7.70
CA GLY A 410 -23.43 5.46 -6.95
C GLY A 410 -23.57 5.20 -5.44
N LEU A 411 -24.75 4.77 -4.97
CA LEU A 411 -24.93 4.30 -3.60
C LEU A 411 -23.92 3.20 -3.26
N ARG A 412 -23.09 3.46 -2.26
CA ARG A 412 -22.19 2.47 -1.67
C ARG A 412 -22.93 1.78 -0.53
N THR A 413 -23.30 0.53 -0.74
CA THR A 413 -23.83 -0.32 0.30
C THR A 413 -22.70 -1.19 0.84
N VAL A 414 -22.57 -1.24 2.16
CA VAL A 414 -21.94 -2.38 2.80
C VAL A 414 -22.97 -3.50 2.74
N ASP A 415 -22.52 -4.72 2.80
CA ASP A 415 -23.32 -5.84 2.38
C ASP A 415 -24.09 -6.34 3.66
N GLU A 416 -24.73 -5.40 4.36
CA GLU A 416 -25.48 -5.59 5.62
C GLU A 416 -26.99 -5.69 5.34
N VAL A 417 -27.73 -6.36 6.23
CA VAL A 417 -29.20 -6.33 6.18
C VAL A 417 -29.69 -5.00 6.75
N TYR A 418 -30.02 -4.08 5.85
CA TYR A 418 -30.54 -2.78 6.26
C TYR A 418 -32.04 -2.84 6.58
N PRO A 419 -32.49 -2.20 7.68
CA PRO A 419 -33.91 -2.09 8.01
C PRO A 419 -34.66 -1.25 6.96
N ASP A 420 -35.95 -1.48 6.76
CA ASP A 420 -36.79 -0.58 5.96
C ASP A 420 -37.70 0.22 6.91
N PRO A 421 -37.56 1.56 7.01
CA PRO A 421 -36.72 2.45 6.20
C PRO A 421 -35.23 2.48 6.59
N VAL A 422 -34.38 2.87 5.63
CA VAL A 422 -32.92 3.05 5.79
C VAL A 422 -32.54 4.51 5.96
N ARG A 423 -31.48 4.76 6.74
CA ARG A 423 -30.85 6.08 6.80
C ARG A 423 -29.75 6.18 5.75
N VAL A 424 -29.94 7.11 4.82
CA VAL A 424 -28.98 7.40 3.75
C VAL A 424 -28.21 8.66 4.10
N VAL A 425 -26.88 8.64 3.93
CA VAL A 425 -25.98 9.76 4.17
C VAL A 425 -25.31 10.13 2.86
N SER A 426 -25.26 11.43 2.54
CA SER A 426 -24.58 11.96 1.36
C SER A 426 -23.74 13.18 1.70
N VAL A 427 -22.59 13.32 1.04
CA VAL A 427 -21.72 14.49 1.15
C VAL A 427 -22.00 15.42 -0.02
N ALA A 428 -22.01 16.74 0.22
CA ALA A 428 -22.17 17.83 -0.76
C ALA A 428 -23.54 17.94 -1.46
N VAL A 429 -24.18 16.83 -1.80
CA VAL A 429 -25.41 16.80 -2.61
C VAL A 429 -26.60 16.42 -1.73
N PRO A 430 -27.70 17.20 -1.73
CA PRO A 430 -28.93 16.82 -1.05
C PRO A 430 -29.57 15.56 -1.65
N LEU A 431 -30.20 14.74 -0.81
CA LEU A 431 -30.85 13.50 -1.27
C LEU A 431 -31.98 13.74 -2.26
N SER A 432 -32.66 14.89 -2.18
CA SER A 432 -33.70 15.27 -3.15
C SER A 432 -33.15 15.40 -4.58
N GLU A 433 -31.90 15.83 -4.75
CA GLU A 433 -31.25 15.93 -6.07
C GLU A 433 -30.73 14.57 -6.56
N LEU A 434 -30.35 13.68 -5.64
CA LEU A 434 -29.87 12.32 -5.97
C LEU A 434 -31.00 11.36 -6.38
N LEU A 435 -32.24 11.68 -6.02
CA LEU A 435 -33.43 10.95 -6.42
C LEU A 435 -34.01 11.43 -7.76
N ASP A 436 -33.51 12.54 -8.31
CA ASP A 436 -33.89 13.05 -9.63
C ASP A 436 -32.93 12.47 -10.69
N ASP A 437 -33.49 11.82 -11.72
CA ASP A 437 -32.75 11.13 -12.78
C ASP A 437 -31.93 12.07 -13.69
N ASN A 438 -32.09 13.39 -13.55
CA ASN A 438 -31.42 14.40 -14.38
C ASN A 438 -30.05 14.87 -13.85
N THR A 439 -29.58 14.35 -12.71
CA THR A 439 -28.38 14.88 -12.06
C THR A 439 -27.15 13.97 -12.28
N ASP A 440 -26.19 14.40 -13.10
CA ASP A 440 -24.95 13.65 -13.39
C ASP A 440 -23.83 13.89 -12.34
N ARG A 441 -24.20 14.30 -11.12
CA ARG A 441 -23.23 14.63 -10.06
C ARG A 441 -22.81 13.38 -9.30
N ARG A 442 -21.58 12.93 -9.50
CA ARG A 442 -20.96 11.87 -8.69
C ARG A 442 -20.62 12.40 -7.30
N THR A 443 -21.12 11.76 -6.25
CA THR A 443 -20.79 12.07 -4.86
C THR A 443 -20.63 10.80 -4.01
N SER A 444 -20.11 10.95 -2.80
CA SER A 444 -20.13 9.89 -1.79
C SER A 444 -21.52 9.80 -1.17
N VAL A 445 -22.15 8.64 -1.28
CA VAL A 445 -23.45 8.33 -0.70
C VAL A 445 -23.45 6.89 -0.17
N GLU A 446 -23.92 6.71 1.07
CA GLU A 446 -23.90 5.41 1.77
C GLU A 446 -25.14 5.20 2.63
N LEU A 447 -25.41 3.95 2.97
CA LEU A 447 -26.39 3.58 4.01
C LEU A 447 -25.67 3.52 5.35
N CYS A 448 -25.97 4.44 6.28
CA CYS A 448 -25.25 4.52 7.55
C CYS A 448 -26.11 5.02 8.72
N CYS A 449 -26.12 4.22 9.78
CA CYS A 449 -26.78 4.53 11.05
C CYS A 449 -25.86 5.26 12.05
N GLY A 450 -24.60 5.50 11.69
CA GLY A 450 -23.60 6.12 12.54
C GLY A 450 -23.82 7.62 12.77
N THR A 451 -23.05 8.20 13.70
CA THR A 451 -23.04 9.64 13.93
C THR A 451 -22.13 10.34 12.92
N HIS A 452 -22.65 11.36 12.24
CA HIS A 452 -21.87 12.15 11.27
C HIS A 452 -21.76 13.61 11.70
N LEU A 453 -20.65 14.23 11.30
CA LEU A 453 -20.48 15.68 11.38
C LEU A 453 -21.43 16.37 10.39
N ARG A 454 -21.88 17.58 10.71
CA ARG A 454 -22.74 18.36 9.79
C ARG A 454 -22.01 18.87 8.56
N ARG A 455 -20.69 19.04 8.65
CA ARG A 455 -19.83 19.52 7.57
C ARG A 455 -18.48 18.82 7.59
N THR A 456 -17.90 18.61 6.42
CA THR A 456 -16.61 17.93 6.27
C THR A 456 -15.47 18.70 6.94
N GLY A 457 -15.52 20.03 6.97
CA GLY A 457 -14.46 20.85 7.57
C GLY A 457 -14.26 20.64 9.07
N ALA A 458 -15.25 20.07 9.78
CA ALA A 458 -15.10 19.72 11.18
C ALA A 458 -14.15 18.52 11.42
N ILE A 459 -13.83 17.75 10.37
CA ILE A 459 -12.83 16.66 10.39
C ILE A 459 -11.41 17.22 10.58
N LYS A 460 -11.17 18.46 10.14
CA LYS A 460 -9.90 19.18 10.09
C LYS A 460 -8.93 18.64 9.06
N ASP A 461 -8.15 17.63 9.42
CA ASP A 461 -7.15 17.01 8.55
C ASP A 461 -7.32 15.49 8.61
N LEU A 462 -6.98 14.80 7.53
CA LEU A 462 -6.80 13.35 7.51
C LEU A 462 -5.37 13.02 7.12
N VAL A 463 -4.72 12.18 7.91
CA VAL A 463 -3.35 11.72 7.69
C VAL A 463 -3.32 10.20 7.71
N ILE A 464 -2.81 9.59 6.65
CA ILE A 464 -2.56 8.16 6.54
C ILE A 464 -1.26 7.86 7.28
N VAL A 465 -1.37 7.15 8.40
CA VAL A 465 -0.22 6.82 9.27
C VAL A 465 0.42 5.49 8.91
N SER A 466 -0.34 4.57 8.33
CA SER A 466 0.21 3.33 7.81
C SER A 466 -0.70 2.73 6.75
N GLU A 467 -0.10 2.20 5.69
CA GLU A 467 -0.71 1.18 4.87
C GLU A 467 -0.02 -0.14 5.20
N ARG A 468 -0.80 -1.20 5.40
CA ARG A 468 -0.30 -2.55 5.58
C ARG A 468 -1.11 -3.49 4.72
N GLN A 469 -0.44 -4.13 3.79
CA GLN A 469 -0.99 -5.28 3.09
C GLN A 469 -1.23 -6.41 4.09
N MET A 470 -2.49 -6.78 4.29
CA MET A 470 -2.90 -7.83 5.21
C MET A 470 -2.76 -9.19 4.54
N VAL A 471 -3.27 -9.27 3.31
CA VAL A 471 -3.12 -10.37 2.34
C VAL A 471 -2.95 -9.75 0.94
N LYS A 472 -2.64 -10.55 -0.09
CA LYS A 472 -2.65 -10.03 -1.47
C LYS A 472 -4.03 -9.39 -1.72
N GLY A 473 -4.08 -8.27 -2.45
CA GLY A 473 -5.32 -7.49 -2.72
C GLY A 473 -6.07 -6.80 -1.57
N ILE A 474 -5.81 -7.12 -0.30
CA ILE A 474 -6.43 -6.44 0.84
C ILE A 474 -5.38 -5.62 1.60
N SER A 475 -5.53 -4.30 1.50
CA SER A 475 -4.73 -3.33 2.22
C SER A 475 -5.52 -2.72 3.38
N ARG A 476 -4.93 -2.72 4.57
CA ARG A 476 -5.44 -1.94 5.70
C ARG A 476 -4.76 -0.58 5.70
N ILE A 477 -5.55 0.46 5.42
CA ILE A 477 -5.14 1.85 5.61
C ILE A 477 -5.56 2.26 7.02
N ILE A 478 -4.59 2.72 7.81
CA ILE A 478 -4.85 3.38 9.09
C ILE A 478 -4.68 4.87 8.84
N ALA A 479 -5.75 5.63 9.01
CA ALA A 479 -5.76 7.08 8.93
C ALA A 479 -6.31 7.67 10.23
N VAL A 480 -5.76 8.80 10.63
CA VAL A 480 -6.19 9.56 11.81
C VAL A 480 -6.67 10.93 11.39
N THR A 481 -7.55 11.53 12.19
CA THR A 481 -8.11 12.86 11.90
C THR A 481 -7.99 13.82 13.09
N GLY A 482 -8.24 15.10 12.85
CA GLY A 482 -8.29 16.11 13.90
C GLY A 482 -6.98 16.25 14.68
N ARG A 483 -7.07 16.14 16.01
CA ARG A 483 -5.89 16.33 16.88
C ARG A 483 -4.84 15.22 16.69
N GLU A 484 -5.29 13.99 16.45
CA GLU A 484 -4.40 12.85 16.22
C GLU A 484 -3.65 12.99 14.90
N ALA A 485 -4.28 13.57 13.86
CA ALA A 485 -3.60 13.91 12.61
C ALA A 485 -2.47 14.93 12.82
N THR A 486 -2.74 16.01 13.56
CA THR A 486 -1.70 17.00 13.90
C THR A 486 -0.54 16.35 14.68
N LEU A 487 -0.86 15.53 15.68
CA LEU A 487 0.15 14.81 16.47
C LEU A 487 0.96 13.84 15.62
N ALA A 488 0.33 13.11 14.70
CA ALA A 488 1.01 12.19 13.81
C ALA A 488 2.04 12.92 12.93
N VAL A 489 1.68 14.07 12.36
CA VAL A 489 2.60 14.89 11.56
C VAL A 489 3.75 15.44 12.41
N ASP A 490 3.44 15.99 13.59
CA ASP A 490 4.44 16.60 14.47
C ASP A 490 5.45 15.59 15.04
N THR A 491 5.01 14.35 15.28
CA THR A 491 5.83 13.29 15.87
C THR A 491 6.55 12.42 14.85
N THR A 492 6.21 12.52 13.56
CA THR A 492 6.85 11.73 12.50
C THR A 492 8.34 12.08 12.41
N PRO A 493 9.25 11.10 12.61
CA PRO A 493 10.69 11.34 12.56
C PRO A 493 11.12 11.61 11.12
N ILE A 494 11.54 12.86 10.86
CA ILE A 494 12.11 13.27 9.58
C ILE A 494 13.65 13.29 9.72
N PRO A 495 14.41 12.71 8.78
CA PRO A 495 15.86 12.83 8.75
C PRO A 495 16.31 14.30 8.85
N GLN A 496 17.31 14.57 9.69
CA GLN A 496 17.75 15.95 9.99
C GLN A 496 18.16 16.74 8.74
N TRP A 497 18.73 16.07 7.73
CA TRP A 497 19.11 16.70 6.48
C TRP A 497 17.87 17.19 5.71
N GLN A 498 16.83 16.37 5.61
CA GLN A 498 15.58 16.69 4.93
C GLN A 498 14.81 17.80 5.66
N ARG A 499 14.82 17.79 7.00
CA ARG A 499 14.28 18.88 7.83
C ARG A 499 14.99 20.21 7.55
N ARG A 500 16.32 20.22 7.48
CA ARG A 500 17.11 21.43 7.16
C ARG A 500 16.81 21.93 5.75
N GLU A 501 16.67 21.02 4.78
CA GLU A 501 16.33 21.36 3.41
C GLU A 501 14.95 22.02 3.33
N LEU A 502 13.92 21.42 3.93
CA LEU A 502 12.57 21.97 3.97
C LEU A 502 12.53 23.33 4.66
N GLN A 503 13.24 23.50 5.77
CA GLN A 503 13.38 24.80 6.44
C GLN A 503 14.08 25.84 5.53
N GLY A 504 15.08 25.42 4.76
CA GLY A 504 15.74 26.25 3.76
C GLY A 504 14.78 26.71 2.66
N ARG A 505 14.02 25.78 2.08
CA ARG A 505 13.00 26.05 1.06
C ARG A 505 11.90 26.99 1.59
N LEU A 506 11.38 26.74 2.79
CA LEU A 506 10.37 27.59 3.42
C LEU A 506 10.88 29.03 3.61
N ARG A 507 12.09 29.21 4.15
CA ARG A 507 12.72 30.53 4.31
C ARG A 507 12.98 31.23 2.97
N ALA A 508 13.29 30.48 1.92
CA ALA A 508 13.44 31.03 0.57
C ALA A 508 12.10 31.50 0.00
N LEU A 509 11.04 30.68 0.10
CA LEU A 509 9.69 31.02 -0.33
C LEU A 509 9.12 32.23 0.43
N GLN A 510 9.27 32.28 1.75
CA GLN A 510 8.85 33.42 2.57
C GLN A 510 9.58 34.71 2.15
N ARG A 511 10.90 34.65 1.91
CA ARG A 511 11.67 35.81 1.43
C ARG A 511 11.23 36.25 0.03
N SER A 512 10.97 35.32 -0.87
CA SER A 512 10.47 35.61 -2.21
C SER A 512 9.09 36.28 -2.15
N SER A 513 8.15 35.69 -1.41
CA SER A 513 6.80 36.24 -1.21
C SER A 513 6.82 37.65 -0.62
N ASN A 514 7.54 37.85 0.49
CA ASN A 514 7.68 39.17 1.12
C ASN A 514 8.31 40.21 0.18
N THR A 515 9.25 39.81 -0.68
CA THR A 515 9.86 40.70 -1.67
C THR A 515 8.86 41.08 -2.75
N SER A 516 8.07 40.14 -3.26
CA SER A 516 7.01 40.40 -4.23
C SER A 516 5.92 41.30 -3.67
N VAL A 517 5.45 41.04 -2.45
CA VAL A 517 4.48 41.90 -1.74
C VAL A 517 5.03 43.32 -1.61
N ARG A 518 6.27 43.49 -1.14
CA ARG A 518 6.90 44.81 -1.02
C ARG A 518 6.98 45.55 -2.35
N LYS A 519 7.31 44.86 -3.45
CA LYS A 519 7.36 45.45 -4.80
C LYS A 519 5.98 45.91 -5.27
N LEU A 520 4.94 45.09 -5.08
CA LEU A 520 3.57 45.44 -5.42
C LEU A 520 3.09 46.66 -4.63
N GLU A 521 3.26 46.66 -3.31
CA GLU A 521 2.90 47.78 -2.45
C GLU A 521 3.61 49.08 -2.85
N THR A 522 4.90 49.01 -3.21
CA THR A 522 5.66 50.20 -3.64
C THR A 522 5.17 50.71 -5.00
N ARG A 523 4.77 49.82 -5.92
CA ARG A 523 4.20 50.19 -7.22
C ARG A 523 2.82 50.84 -7.07
N GLU A 524 1.97 50.26 -6.23
CA GLU A 524 0.64 50.81 -5.91
C GLU A 524 0.74 52.19 -5.24
N ALA A 525 1.67 52.34 -4.28
CA ALA A 525 1.93 53.62 -3.63
C ALA A 525 2.43 54.68 -4.64
N ALA A 526 3.32 54.30 -5.57
CA ALA A 526 3.81 55.19 -6.63
C ALA A 526 2.70 55.69 -7.55
N GLY A 527 1.82 54.79 -8.00
CA GLY A 527 0.66 55.16 -8.80
C GLY A 527 -0.28 56.09 -8.04
N SER A 528 -0.57 55.78 -6.77
CA SER A 528 -1.45 56.59 -5.92
C SER A 528 -0.88 57.98 -5.65
N ALA A 529 0.41 58.07 -5.33
CA ALA A 529 1.08 59.35 -5.08
C ALA A 529 1.11 60.23 -6.34
N GLN A 530 1.39 59.64 -7.51
CA GLN A 530 1.38 60.37 -8.77
C GLN A 530 -0.02 60.92 -9.09
N ALA A 531 -1.06 60.10 -9.00
CA ALA A 531 -2.44 60.53 -9.26
C ALA A 531 -2.89 61.67 -8.32
N LEU A 532 -2.48 61.60 -7.04
CA LEU A 532 -2.77 62.62 -6.05
C LEU A 532 -2.03 63.95 -6.31
N LEU A 533 -0.77 63.89 -6.77
CA LEU A 533 -0.03 65.09 -7.16
C LEU A 533 -0.62 65.76 -8.40
N GLU A 534 -1.03 64.98 -9.40
CA GLU A 534 -1.69 65.49 -10.61
C GLU A 534 -3.05 66.12 -10.29
N LYS A 535 -3.83 65.52 -9.38
CA LYS A 535 -5.15 66.02 -8.97
C LYS A 535 -5.10 67.32 -8.16
N ASN A 536 -4.19 67.40 -7.18
CA ASN A 536 -4.26 68.44 -6.13
C ASN A 536 -3.14 69.48 -6.20
N GLY A 537 -2.06 69.23 -6.97
CA GLY A 537 -0.86 70.09 -6.96
C GLY A 537 -0.13 70.10 -5.62
N ARG A 538 0.80 71.05 -5.45
CA ARG A 538 1.56 71.23 -4.20
C ARG A 538 0.80 72.19 -3.27
N LYS A 539 0.49 71.73 -2.06
CA LYS A 539 -0.19 72.50 -1.00
C LYS A 539 0.60 72.45 0.30
N GLU A 540 0.47 73.48 1.14
CA GLU A 540 1.07 73.49 2.48
C GLU A 540 0.46 72.39 3.37
N VAL A 541 -0.87 72.26 3.35
CA VAL A 541 -1.60 71.16 4.00
C VAL A 541 -2.23 70.29 2.92
N PHE A 542 -1.88 69.00 2.91
CA PHE A 542 -2.36 68.01 1.97
C PHE A 542 -3.13 66.92 2.72
N VAL A 543 -4.46 66.92 2.59
CA VAL A 543 -5.35 65.89 3.14
C VAL A 543 -6.19 65.32 2.01
N ASP A 544 -6.11 64.02 1.76
CA ASP A 544 -6.95 63.34 0.79
C ASP A 544 -7.11 61.86 1.19
N TRP A 545 -7.80 61.08 0.37
CA TRP A 545 -7.96 59.64 0.57
C TRP A 545 -7.35 58.82 -0.57
N VAL A 546 -7.07 57.55 -0.26
CA VAL A 546 -6.59 56.55 -1.21
C VAL A 546 -7.42 55.29 -1.12
N GLU A 547 -7.67 54.65 -2.27
CA GLU A 547 -8.38 53.37 -2.34
C GLU A 547 -7.38 52.23 -2.12
N THR A 548 -7.20 51.82 -0.85
CA THR A 548 -6.37 50.67 -0.49
C THR A 548 -6.78 50.13 0.88
N ASP A 549 -6.65 48.81 1.05
CA ASP A 549 -6.89 48.15 2.33
C ASP A 549 -5.59 47.99 3.16
N SER A 550 -4.44 48.43 2.63
CA SER A 550 -3.13 48.24 3.25
C SER A 550 -2.56 49.53 3.84
N LEU A 551 -2.41 49.57 5.18
CA LEU A 551 -1.75 50.68 5.88
C LEU A 551 -0.29 50.89 5.41
N SER A 552 0.38 49.83 4.95
CA SER A 552 1.73 49.91 4.36
C SER A 552 1.71 50.74 3.08
N VAL A 553 0.71 50.55 2.21
CA VAL A 553 0.53 51.33 0.98
C VAL A 553 0.21 52.78 1.31
N VAL A 554 -0.70 53.06 2.25
CA VAL A 554 -1.03 54.43 2.69
C VAL A 554 0.24 55.15 3.16
N MET A 555 1.01 54.52 4.05
CA MET A 555 2.25 55.10 4.59
C MET A 555 3.31 55.31 3.52
N LYS A 556 3.50 54.36 2.59
CA LYS A 556 4.43 54.51 1.46
C LYS A 556 4.01 55.66 0.54
N THR A 557 2.71 55.84 0.33
CA THR A 557 2.16 56.95 -0.47
C THR A 557 2.42 58.29 0.21
N VAL A 558 2.16 58.40 1.52
CA VAL A 558 2.49 59.59 2.33
C VAL A 558 3.99 59.92 2.24
N ASN A 559 4.86 58.92 2.39
CA ASN A 559 6.31 59.10 2.30
C ASN A 559 6.74 59.66 0.93
N GLN A 560 6.15 59.17 -0.16
CA GLN A 560 6.45 59.63 -1.51
C GLN A 560 5.92 61.05 -1.77
N LEU A 561 4.71 61.38 -1.29
CA LEU A 561 4.16 62.72 -1.37
C LEU A 561 5.01 63.72 -0.57
N SER A 562 5.42 63.35 0.63
CA SER A 562 6.31 64.17 1.48
C SER A 562 7.71 64.32 0.85
N ALA A 563 8.24 63.29 0.20
CA ALA A 563 9.50 63.40 -0.55
C ALA A 563 9.38 64.35 -1.77
N ALA A 564 8.24 64.37 -2.45
CA ALA A 564 7.97 65.28 -3.56
C ALA A 564 7.71 66.73 -3.11
N SER A 565 7.20 66.92 -1.89
CA SER A 565 6.92 68.23 -1.28
C SER A 565 7.35 68.27 0.21
N PRO A 566 8.65 68.51 0.49
CA PRO A 566 9.21 68.40 1.86
C PRO A 566 8.64 69.39 2.89
N LEU A 567 8.05 70.50 2.43
CA LEU A 567 7.46 71.55 3.27
C LEU A 567 5.98 71.32 3.56
N SER A 568 5.37 70.27 3.00
CA SER A 568 3.94 70.01 3.13
C SER A 568 3.63 69.09 4.32
N HIS A 569 2.55 69.38 5.03
CA HIS A 569 1.92 68.47 5.99
C HIS A 569 0.98 67.53 5.24
N VAL A 570 1.29 66.24 5.20
CA VAL A 570 0.55 65.25 4.41
C VAL A 570 -0.19 64.29 5.33
N MET A 571 -1.50 64.12 5.13
CA MET A 571 -2.29 63.06 5.73
C MET A 571 -3.13 62.36 4.67
N LEU A 572 -3.15 61.03 4.70
CA LEU A 572 -4.01 60.22 3.87
C LEU A 572 -4.90 59.31 4.71
N LEU A 573 -6.17 59.24 4.30
CA LEU A 573 -7.14 58.28 4.82
C LEU A 573 -7.40 57.16 3.80
N ALA A 574 -7.69 55.95 4.26
CA ALA A 574 -8.10 54.86 3.39
C ALA A 574 -9.27 54.10 4.01
N HIS A 575 -10.36 53.95 3.26
CA HIS A 575 -11.58 53.30 3.76
C HIS A 575 -11.61 51.82 3.39
N GLN A 576 -11.63 50.96 4.39
CA GLN A 576 -11.81 49.51 4.21
C GLN A 576 -13.31 49.19 4.10
N ARG A 577 -13.82 49.12 2.87
CA ARG A 577 -15.25 48.92 2.58
C ARG A 577 -15.85 47.68 3.24
N HIS A 578 -15.05 46.63 3.45
CA HIS A 578 -15.51 45.38 4.05
C HIS A 578 -15.58 45.40 5.58
N SER A 579 -14.74 46.19 6.25
CA SER A 579 -14.65 46.21 7.71
C SER A 579 -15.24 47.47 8.35
N GLY A 580 -15.55 48.49 7.55
CA GLY A 580 -15.98 49.82 8.01
C GLY A 580 -14.85 50.64 8.64
N LYS A 581 -13.62 50.11 8.69
CA LYS A 581 -12.47 50.79 9.29
C LYS A 581 -11.87 51.82 8.35
N VAL A 582 -11.34 52.89 8.92
CA VAL A 582 -10.56 53.91 8.21
C VAL A 582 -9.13 53.85 8.72
N LEU A 583 -8.20 53.64 7.80
CA LEU A 583 -6.77 53.71 8.04
C LEU A 583 -6.31 55.15 7.86
N CYS A 584 -5.40 55.60 8.71
CA CYS A 584 -4.83 56.94 8.66
C CYS A 584 -3.30 56.85 8.68
N ALA A 585 -2.64 57.60 7.82
CA ALA A 585 -1.20 57.85 7.92
C ALA A 585 -0.89 59.30 7.63
N CYS A 586 0.05 59.89 8.35
CA CYS A 586 0.49 61.25 8.11
C CYS A 586 1.99 61.43 8.32
N GLN A 587 2.51 62.45 7.66
CA GLN A 587 3.88 62.92 7.79
C GLN A 587 3.88 64.44 7.76
N VAL A 588 4.60 65.04 8.70
CA VAL A 588 4.79 66.49 8.78
C VAL A 588 6.24 66.85 8.43
N PRO A 589 6.54 68.09 8.02
CA PRO A 589 7.90 68.55 7.78
C PRO A 589 8.76 68.36 9.04
N LYS A 590 10.03 67.96 8.88
CA LYS A 590 10.94 67.67 9.99
C LYS A 590 11.16 68.87 10.93
N ASP A 591 11.07 70.08 10.38
CA ASP A 591 11.29 71.33 11.10
C ASP A 591 9.98 71.94 11.62
N SER A 592 8.85 71.24 11.50
CA SER A 592 7.56 71.73 11.99
C SER A 592 7.49 71.64 13.51
N THR A 593 7.38 72.80 14.17
CA THR A 593 7.18 72.91 15.62
C THR A 593 5.72 73.10 16.02
N SER A 594 4.86 73.50 15.08
CA SER A 594 3.45 73.85 15.32
C SER A 594 2.50 72.65 15.28
N LEU A 595 2.78 71.63 14.46
CA LEU A 595 1.94 70.44 14.32
C LEU A 595 2.78 69.17 14.33
N LEU A 596 2.62 68.36 15.37
CA LEU A 596 3.23 67.02 15.46
C LEU A 596 2.37 65.98 14.73
N ALA A 597 3.00 65.07 13.98
CA ALA A 597 2.30 64.00 13.28
C ALA A 597 1.51 63.11 14.25
N SER A 598 2.09 62.78 15.42
CA SER A 598 1.43 62.03 16.48
C SER A 598 0.12 62.67 16.92
N ASP A 599 0.12 63.99 17.12
CA ASP A 599 -1.01 64.74 17.63
C ASP A 599 -2.10 64.85 16.56
N TRP A 600 -1.68 65.08 15.31
CA TRP A 600 -2.59 65.15 14.18
C TRP A 600 -3.30 63.82 13.94
N ALA A 601 -2.55 62.72 13.88
CA ALA A 601 -3.14 61.39 13.70
C ALA A 601 -4.05 61.01 14.88
N MET A 602 -3.65 61.34 16.11
CA MET A 602 -4.45 61.05 17.31
C MET A 602 -5.75 61.83 17.31
N ALA A 603 -5.71 63.13 17.00
CA ALA A 603 -6.89 63.98 16.93
C ALA A 603 -7.89 63.47 15.88
N VAL A 604 -7.41 63.16 14.68
CA VAL A 604 -8.24 62.63 13.59
C VAL A 604 -8.80 61.26 13.94
N CYS A 605 -7.96 60.34 14.44
CA CYS A 605 -8.44 59.01 14.84
C CYS A 605 -9.44 59.09 15.98
N HIS A 606 -9.27 59.97 16.98
CA HIS A 606 -10.24 60.14 18.05
C HIS A 606 -11.59 60.65 17.53
N HIS A 607 -11.59 61.58 16.58
CA HIS A 607 -12.80 62.07 15.92
C HIS A 607 -13.56 60.96 15.18
N ILE A 608 -12.84 60.04 14.55
CA ILE A 608 -13.43 58.84 13.91
C ILE A 608 -13.46 57.62 14.84
N GLY A 609 -13.51 57.80 16.17
CA GLY A 609 -13.70 56.70 17.12
C GLY A 609 -12.58 55.64 17.15
N GLY A 610 -11.34 56.06 16.98
CA GLY A 610 -10.16 55.22 16.82
C GLY A 610 -8.93 55.65 17.64
N SER A 611 -7.79 55.04 17.34
CA SER A 611 -6.50 55.31 18.00
C SER A 611 -5.36 55.45 16.99
N ALA A 612 -4.33 56.20 17.37
CA ALA A 612 -3.14 56.42 16.55
C ALA A 612 -1.86 56.37 17.39
N GLY A 613 -0.73 56.14 16.71
CA GLY A 613 0.60 56.17 17.31
C GLY A 613 1.67 56.54 16.27
N GLY A 614 2.74 57.18 16.72
CA GLY A 614 3.78 57.69 15.84
C GLY A 614 4.83 58.51 16.57
N SER A 615 5.74 59.09 15.79
CA SER A 615 6.70 60.10 16.23
C SER A 615 6.17 61.50 15.92
N ALA A 616 6.97 62.51 16.27
CA ALA A 616 6.73 63.90 15.89
C ALA A 616 6.60 64.10 14.37
N VAL A 617 7.28 63.28 13.56
CA VAL A 617 7.40 63.47 12.11
C VAL A 617 6.46 62.55 11.32
N VAL A 618 6.22 61.34 11.80
CA VAL A 618 5.42 60.33 11.10
C VAL A 618 4.49 59.64 12.08
N ALA A 619 3.21 59.53 11.73
CA ALA A 619 2.25 58.80 12.53
C ALA A 619 1.26 58.02 11.68
N LYS A 620 0.63 57.02 12.32
CA LYS A 620 -0.39 56.18 11.70
C LYS A 620 -1.44 55.81 12.72
N GLY A 621 -2.65 55.52 12.25
CA GLY A 621 -3.76 55.17 13.12
C GLY A 621 -4.88 54.46 12.37
N THR A 622 -5.87 54.05 13.15
CA THR A 622 -7.04 53.34 12.68
C THR A 622 -8.27 53.79 13.45
N GLY A 623 -9.37 54.05 12.76
CA GLY A 623 -10.68 54.33 13.35
C GLY A 623 -11.82 53.77 12.51
N SER A 624 -13.02 54.30 12.69
CA SER A 624 -14.25 53.88 12.04
C SER A 624 -15.09 55.12 11.71
N SER A 625 -15.40 55.34 10.43
CA SER A 625 -16.30 56.41 10.01
C SER A 625 -17.20 55.93 8.87
N SER A 626 -18.47 56.33 8.92
CA SER A 626 -19.42 56.17 7.82
C SER A 626 -19.30 57.25 6.75
N ASP A 627 -18.69 58.40 7.07
CA ASP A 627 -18.45 59.50 6.12
C ASP A 627 -16.95 59.87 6.13
N ILE A 628 -16.24 59.47 5.07
CA ILE A 628 -14.84 59.81 4.90
C ILE A 628 -14.64 61.29 4.51
N THR A 629 -15.63 61.90 3.86
CA THR A 629 -15.55 63.30 3.40
C THR A 629 -15.53 64.26 4.59
N GLU A 630 -16.36 63.98 5.60
CA GLU A 630 -16.38 64.73 6.86
C GLU A 630 -15.03 64.60 7.59
N ALA A 631 -14.50 63.38 7.68
CA ALA A 631 -13.22 63.12 8.33
C ALA A 631 -12.04 63.84 7.63
N LEU A 632 -12.02 63.88 6.30
CA LEU A 632 -11.02 64.62 5.52
C LEU A 632 -11.09 66.12 5.79
N ARG A 633 -12.31 66.69 5.76
CA ARG A 633 -12.51 68.12 6.01
C ARG A 633 -12.07 68.51 7.42
N TRP A 634 -12.44 67.70 8.41
CA TRP A 634 -12.07 67.94 9.80
C TRP A 634 -10.55 67.85 10.00
N ALA A 635 -9.90 66.85 9.40
CA ALA A 635 -8.45 66.67 9.45
C ALA A 635 -7.69 67.86 8.85
N GLU A 636 -8.18 68.43 7.75
CA GLU A 636 -7.59 69.62 7.13
C GLU A 636 -7.80 70.88 7.99
N GLU A 637 -9.01 71.10 8.51
CA GLU A 637 -9.30 72.24 9.40
C GLU A 637 -8.46 72.21 10.68
N PHE A 638 -8.29 71.03 11.28
CA PHE A 638 -7.46 70.85 12.47
C PHE A 638 -6.01 71.24 12.20
N ALA A 639 -5.43 70.77 11.09
CA ALA A 639 -4.06 71.08 10.71
C ALA A 639 -3.88 72.59 10.47
N ARG A 640 -4.78 73.22 9.71
CA ARG A 640 -4.72 74.67 9.42
C ARG A 640 -4.80 75.52 10.70
N ARG A 641 -5.69 75.17 11.64
CA ARG A 641 -5.81 75.86 12.92
C ARG A 641 -4.54 75.76 13.76
N LYS A 642 -3.89 74.58 13.75
CA LYS A 642 -2.66 74.34 14.50
C LYS A 642 -1.42 74.98 13.88
N ILE A 643 -1.38 75.13 12.55
CA ILE A 643 -0.27 75.81 11.86
C ILE A 643 -0.35 77.34 12.03
N GLN A 644 -1.56 77.89 12.20
CA GLN A 644 -1.79 79.33 12.38
C GLN A 644 -1.69 79.82 13.85
N GLN A 645 -1.72 78.90 14.82
CA GLN A 645 -1.46 79.16 16.24
C GLN A 645 0.03 79.06 16.53
#